data_AF-A0A9D8GQJ9-F1
#
_entry.id   AF-A0A9D8GQJ9-F1
#
_cell.length_a   1.000
_cell.length_b   1.000
_cell.length_c   1.000
_cell.angle_alpha   90.00
_cell.angle_beta   90.00
_cell.angle_gamma   90.00
#
_symmetry.space_group_name_H-M   'P 1'
#
loop_
_entity.id
_entity.type
_entity.pdbx_description
1 polymer ?
#
loop_
_entity_poly.entity_id
_entity_poly.type
_entity_poly.pdbx_seq_one_letter_code
_entity_poly.pdbx_strand_id
1 'polypeptide(L)'
;MPNTSVQLLAMAFLAAILAGGALPACAAESASTGVESKKQAPVKAKKPTESATKPQQAKPPPAKAAAKATTKPALQKPAAQKGGVRPLVKRAAAATPVGVGATAAAAAAANLRGDWSKARELAGKGGEPLLAKVILWLDLKQGHANGSFREISSFIEANPEWPHRTTLLLRAEEALNGGQSDSEVIAWFDKHPPQTGNGRMRLIQALDRSGDRDKAAPQIRSAWVLGNFSAAQERELMQRWSGVLSEADHIARLDRLLWDGQGHAARLVLPHVRHEYRALAEARIKLRAGENGIAATLAKVSPGLQQDPGLLYDRVRWARAKGKDDEARELLENPPANLVRPELWWREREIQVRRTLREGNVSQSYRLAARHGQSAGTGFADGEFLAGWIALRFLNDAPTAYEHFKRLHENVASAISLSRAAYWSGRAAEALGRMVESKDWYGRGERWGTTFYGQLAAAKLGSVPALPSDPRPTAAEIREFNAKELVRVVKVLGRHRLTDQLQPFIYALSDHAQSNAERAMIAQLAREQGRGDIAVAVARRMAQRDGVQLVEGGYPFLPLSVAETPEPALVHALIRQESNFDERAVSRAGALGLMQLMPATARQVAKDMRVDYAVQRLTTDPRYNVDLGRHYLGLVLNDFDGAYAMALGAYNAGPARVRSWLREFGDPRRGDVDLLDWIEQVPFAETRNYIQRVLEGVHVYRVRLNAPTQVASIVRPSDKWCLFGCAPMGEGPAPVAGAHLKELPACQGGQDDECRTEETLSLSLPESVETEQPRESRGRE
;
A
#
# COMPACT_ATOMS: atom_id res chain seq x y z
N MET A 1 12.34 0.01 -20.00
CA MET A 1 10.98 0.37 -19.53
C MET A 1 10.99 0.35 -18.01
N PRO A 2 10.86 1.47 -17.28
CA PRO A 2 10.89 1.44 -15.83
C PRO A 2 9.48 1.32 -15.22
N ASN A 3 9.38 0.41 -14.26
CA ASN A 3 8.25 0.04 -13.42
C ASN A 3 7.36 1.21 -12.96
N THR A 4 6.16 1.32 -13.53
CA THR A 4 5.04 2.15 -13.03
C THR A 4 4.04 1.36 -12.18
N SER A 5 4.29 0.08 -11.88
CA SER A 5 3.30 -0.80 -11.23
C SER A 5 3.19 -0.70 -9.71
N VAL A 6 3.89 0.23 -9.04
CA VAL A 6 3.85 0.33 -7.56
C VAL A 6 2.82 1.34 -7.04
N GLN A 7 2.16 2.12 -7.90
CA GLN A 7 1.12 3.09 -7.48
C GLN A 7 -0.32 2.72 -7.85
N LEU A 8 -0.58 1.54 -8.40
CA LEU A 8 -1.94 1.02 -8.67
C LEU A 8 -2.37 -0.16 -7.78
N LEU A 9 -1.54 -0.56 -6.80
CA LEU A 9 -1.73 -1.80 -6.03
C LEU A 9 -2.70 -1.71 -4.83
N ALA A 10 -3.47 -0.62 -4.70
CA ALA A 10 -4.54 -0.51 -3.71
C ALA A 10 -5.97 -0.60 -4.31
N MET A 11 -6.15 -0.91 -5.60
CA MET A 11 -7.43 -0.77 -6.31
C MET A 11 -8.24 -2.08 -6.52
N ALA A 12 -7.92 -3.21 -5.87
CA ALA A 12 -8.64 -4.47 -6.11
C ALA A 12 -8.99 -5.27 -4.84
N PHE A 13 -9.53 -4.61 -3.83
CA PHE A 13 -10.27 -5.23 -2.72
C PHE A 13 -11.50 -4.39 -2.40
N LEU A 14 -12.64 -4.77 -2.98
CA LEU A 14 -14.04 -4.67 -2.51
C LEU A 14 -14.98 -4.63 -3.72
N ALA A 15 -15.21 -5.79 -4.34
CA ALA A 15 -16.35 -6.02 -5.23
C ALA A 15 -16.55 -7.54 -5.35
N ALA A 16 -17.30 -8.12 -4.42
CA ALA A 16 -18.06 -9.39 -4.53
C ALA A 16 -18.33 -10.00 -3.14
N ILE A 17 -19.21 -9.41 -2.33
CA ILE A 17 -19.96 -10.14 -1.29
C ILE A 17 -21.32 -9.45 -1.12
N LEU A 18 -22.31 -9.78 -1.97
CA LEU A 18 -23.74 -9.62 -1.68
C LEU A 18 -24.51 -10.71 -2.43
N ALA A 19 -24.81 -11.81 -1.73
CA ALA A 19 -25.93 -12.72 -1.97
C ALA A 19 -25.93 -13.77 -0.84
N GLY A 20 -26.51 -13.41 0.30
CA GLY A 20 -26.82 -14.33 1.39
C GLY A 20 -28.12 -15.08 1.09
N GLY A 21 -28.13 -16.38 1.36
CA GLY A 21 -29.31 -17.23 1.38
C GLY A 21 -29.14 -18.24 2.52
N ALA A 22 -30.10 -18.24 3.45
CA ALA A 22 -30.07 -18.94 4.73
C ALA A 22 -30.09 -20.47 4.60
N LEU A 23 -29.42 -21.13 5.55
CA LEU A 23 -29.59 -22.55 5.91
C LEU A 23 -30.39 -22.64 7.23
N PRO A 24 -31.28 -23.62 7.41
CA PRO A 24 -31.71 -24.07 8.73
C PRO A 24 -30.91 -25.28 9.22
N ALA A 25 -31.05 -25.55 10.51
CA ALA A 25 -30.18 -26.37 11.34
C ALA A 25 -30.65 -27.83 11.60
N CYS A 26 -29.68 -28.60 12.12
CA CYS A 26 -29.75 -29.72 13.08
C CYS A 26 -29.96 -31.20 12.64
N ALA A 27 -29.06 -32.02 13.22
CA ALA A 27 -29.23 -33.37 13.81
C ALA A 27 -28.82 -34.65 13.02
N ALA A 28 -27.71 -35.23 13.52
CA ALA A 28 -27.36 -36.62 13.84
C ALA A 28 -27.93 -37.88 13.10
N GLU A 29 -27.00 -38.84 12.97
CA GLU A 29 -27.10 -40.32 13.04
C GLU A 29 -27.32 -41.22 11.78
N SER A 30 -26.24 -41.97 11.47
CA SER A 30 -26.10 -43.39 11.12
C SER A 30 -26.99 -44.13 10.10
N ALA A 31 -26.27 -44.83 9.21
CA ALA A 31 -26.46 -46.22 8.73
C ALA A 31 -27.55 -46.57 7.69
N SER A 32 -27.03 -46.96 6.51
CA SER A 32 -27.32 -48.15 5.67
C SER A 32 -28.72 -48.51 5.15
N THR A 33 -28.65 -49.19 3.99
CA THR A 33 -29.65 -49.97 3.25
C THR A 33 -30.50 -49.23 2.22
N GLY A 34 -30.52 -49.82 1.02
CA GLY A 34 -31.32 -49.39 -0.11
C GLY A 34 -32.58 -50.25 -0.29
N VAL A 35 -33.10 -50.13 -1.51
CA VAL A 35 -34.20 -50.86 -2.16
C VAL A 35 -35.56 -50.12 -2.18
N GLU A 36 -35.84 -49.64 -3.40
CA GLU A 36 -37.10 -49.67 -4.15
C GLU A 36 -38.46 -49.65 -3.42
N SER A 37 -39.31 -48.68 -3.71
CA SER A 37 -40.32 -48.76 -4.80
C SER A 37 -41.58 -47.88 -4.56
N LYS A 38 -41.94 -47.16 -5.64
CA LYS A 38 -43.28 -46.92 -6.20
C LYS A 38 -44.45 -46.47 -5.27
N LYS A 39 -44.94 -45.27 -5.62
CA LYS A 39 -46.25 -44.95 -6.24
C LYS A 39 -47.20 -44.03 -5.44
N GLN A 40 -47.73 -43.09 -6.24
CA GLN A 40 -49.06 -42.47 -6.25
C GLN A 40 -49.31 -41.16 -5.47
N ALA A 41 -49.60 -40.15 -6.29
CA ALA A 41 -50.23 -38.86 -5.99
C ALA A 41 -51.77 -39.03 -5.81
N PRO A 42 -52.62 -37.98 -5.90
CA PRO A 42 -52.52 -36.54 -5.56
C PRO A 42 -53.75 -36.04 -4.75
N VAL A 43 -53.69 -34.90 -4.05
CA VAL A 43 -54.91 -34.07 -3.81
C VAL A 43 -54.58 -32.57 -3.80
N LYS A 44 -55.40 -31.82 -4.54
CA LYS A 44 -55.41 -30.36 -4.77
C LYS A 44 -56.02 -29.56 -3.61
N ALA A 45 -55.56 -28.31 -3.45
CA ALA A 45 -56.31 -27.04 -3.21
C ALA A 45 -55.40 -26.07 -2.42
N LYS A 46 -55.39 -24.73 -2.55
CA LYS A 46 -56.21 -23.70 -3.20
C LYS A 46 -55.39 -22.39 -3.14
N LYS A 47 -55.45 -21.54 -4.18
CA LYS A 47 -55.06 -20.11 -4.13
C LYS A 47 -56.11 -19.30 -3.35
N PRO A 48 -55.75 -18.13 -2.78
CA PRO A 48 -56.21 -16.83 -3.33
C PRO A 48 -55.08 -15.76 -3.33
N THR A 49 -54.74 -15.13 -4.48
CA THR A 49 -55.21 -13.83 -5.05
C THR A 49 -54.51 -12.56 -4.55
N GLU A 50 -54.20 -11.73 -5.55
CA GLU A 50 -53.54 -10.43 -5.59
C GLU A 50 -54.24 -9.32 -4.77
N SER A 51 -53.47 -8.29 -4.40
CA SER A 51 -53.84 -6.91 -4.76
C SER A 51 -52.62 -5.99 -4.77
N ALA A 52 -52.62 -5.08 -5.74
CA ALA A 52 -51.56 -4.14 -6.05
C ALA A 52 -51.88 -2.76 -5.47
N THR A 53 -50.87 -2.02 -4.99
CA THR A 53 -50.89 -0.54 -4.99
C THR A 53 -49.48 0.05 -4.91
N LYS A 54 -49.12 0.87 -5.90
CA LYS A 54 -48.14 1.99 -5.87
C LYS A 54 -48.99 3.28 -6.04
N PRO A 55 -48.51 4.54 -5.87
CA PRO A 55 -47.14 5.04 -5.68
C PRO A 55 -47.02 6.19 -4.63
N GLN A 56 -45.80 6.69 -4.33
CA GLN A 56 -45.45 8.13 -4.49
C GLN A 56 -44.04 8.49 -4.00
N GLN A 57 -43.44 9.42 -4.75
CA GLN A 57 -42.10 10.02 -4.59
C GLN A 57 -42.17 11.23 -3.65
N ALA A 58 -41.13 11.45 -2.84
CA ALA A 58 -40.93 12.68 -2.08
C ALA A 58 -39.65 13.43 -2.55
N LYS A 59 -39.83 14.74 -2.80
CA LYS A 59 -38.82 15.74 -3.20
C LYS A 59 -38.05 16.30 -1.98
N PRO A 60 -36.86 16.91 -2.18
CA PRO A 60 -36.01 17.46 -1.12
C PRO A 60 -36.42 18.89 -0.72
N PRO A 61 -36.09 19.36 0.52
CA PRO A 61 -36.31 20.74 0.92
C PRO A 61 -35.13 21.68 0.58
N PRO A 62 -35.36 23.01 0.48
CA PRO A 62 -34.44 23.95 -0.15
C PRO A 62 -33.55 24.74 0.83
N ALA A 63 -32.48 25.30 0.26
CA ALA A 63 -31.59 26.28 0.87
C ALA A 63 -32.21 27.70 0.91
N LYS A 64 -31.84 28.50 1.92
CA LYS A 64 -31.93 29.97 1.90
C LYS A 64 -30.70 30.62 2.53
N ALA A 65 -30.35 31.76 1.96
CA ALA A 65 -29.12 32.52 2.17
C ALA A 65 -29.31 33.75 3.10
N ALA A 66 -28.17 34.14 3.70
CA ALA A 66 -27.64 35.48 3.96
C ALA A 66 -28.46 36.57 4.71
N ALA A 67 -27.83 37.12 5.77
CA ALA A 67 -27.74 38.56 6.03
C ALA A 67 -26.58 38.90 7.00
N LYS A 68 -25.90 40.03 6.74
CA LYS A 68 -24.78 40.65 7.47
C LYS A 68 -25.27 41.47 8.67
N ALA A 69 -24.43 41.64 9.70
CA ALA A 69 -23.79 42.93 10.08
C ALA A 69 -23.33 43.01 11.57
N THR A 70 -22.05 43.41 11.74
CA THR A 70 -21.47 44.33 12.75
C THR A 70 -21.79 44.20 14.26
N THR A 71 -20.76 44.01 15.11
CA THR A 71 -20.08 45.07 15.91
C THR A 71 -18.92 44.50 16.74
N LYS A 72 -17.82 45.28 16.88
CA LYS A 72 -16.69 45.11 17.83
C LYS A 72 -17.11 45.55 19.25
N PRO A 73 -16.37 45.15 20.31
CA PRO A 73 -15.36 46.06 20.88
C PRO A 73 -14.02 45.39 21.25
N ALA A 74 -12.97 46.22 21.30
CA ALA A 74 -11.65 45.96 21.88
C ALA A 74 -11.72 46.08 23.43
N LEU A 75 -10.83 45.61 24.31
CA LEU A 75 -9.37 45.76 24.48
C LEU A 75 -9.01 44.97 25.77
N GLN A 76 -7.82 44.38 25.86
CA GLN A 76 -6.80 44.57 26.94
C GLN A 76 -5.83 43.38 27.06
N LYS A 77 -4.53 43.72 27.03
CA LYS A 77 -3.37 42.88 27.41
C LYS A 77 -3.23 42.84 28.94
N PRO A 78 -2.45 41.89 29.47
CA PRO A 78 -1.39 42.30 30.39
C PRO A 78 0.00 41.74 30.09
N ALA A 79 0.96 42.35 30.79
CA ALA A 79 2.40 42.40 30.61
C ALA A 79 3.18 41.09 30.81
N ALA A 80 4.39 41.12 30.28
CA ALA A 80 5.42 40.09 30.32
C ALA A 80 6.15 40.01 31.67
N GLN A 81 6.67 38.81 31.98
CA GLN A 81 7.86 38.65 32.83
C GLN A 81 8.89 37.76 32.13
N LYS A 82 10.15 38.19 32.26
CA LYS A 82 11.36 37.69 31.59
C LYS A 82 11.95 36.53 32.39
N GLY A 83 12.39 35.48 31.69
CA GLY A 83 13.29 34.44 32.21
C GLY A 83 13.98 33.78 31.03
N GLY A 84 15.27 34.07 30.85
CA GLY A 84 16.03 33.73 29.65
C GLY A 84 16.61 32.31 29.67
N VAL A 85 16.52 31.64 28.53
CA VAL A 85 17.44 30.58 28.11
C VAL A 85 17.74 30.81 26.63
N ARG A 86 19.01 31.04 26.28
CA ARG A 86 19.48 31.23 24.90
C ARG A 86 19.51 29.88 24.16
N PRO A 87 18.93 29.76 22.95
CA PRO A 87 19.31 28.73 22.00
C PRO A 87 20.29 29.29 20.97
N LEU A 88 21.41 28.60 20.79
CA LEU A 88 22.34 28.76 19.67
C LEU A 88 21.66 28.28 18.37
N VAL A 89 20.99 29.20 17.65
CA VAL A 89 20.59 28.98 16.26
C VAL A 89 21.45 29.90 15.39
N LYS A 90 22.31 29.30 14.56
CA LYS A 90 23.05 30.02 13.52
C LYS A 90 22.05 30.72 12.59
N ARG A 91 22.27 32.03 12.38
CA ARG A 91 21.50 32.92 11.50
C ARG A 91 21.31 32.30 10.11
N ALA A 92 20.05 32.18 9.69
CA ALA A 92 19.67 31.99 8.30
C ALA A 92 20.12 33.20 7.46
N ALA A 93 20.63 32.93 6.27
CA ALA A 93 20.93 33.96 5.27
C ALA A 93 19.67 34.78 4.95
N ALA A 94 19.83 36.08 4.76
CA ALA A 94 18.74 37.02 4.49
C ALA A 94 17.94 36.58 3.25
N ALA A 95 16.63 36.36 3.44
CA ALA A 95 15.71 36.08 2.35
C ALA A 95 15.51 37.37 1.52
N THR A 96 15.67 37.25 0.21
CA THR A 96 15.28 38.28 -0.76
C THR A 96 13.79 38.61 -0.60
N PRO A 97 13.35 39.88 -0.77
CA PRO A 97 11.95 40.22 -0.67
C PRO A 97 11.15 39.44 -1.72
N VAL A 98 10.17 38.66 -1.28
CA VAL A 98 9.27 37.97 -2.20
C VAL A 98 8.33 39.01 -2.81
N GLY A 99 8.29 39.08 -4.14
CA GLY A 99 7.41 40.02 -4.85
C GLY A 99 5.94 39.73 -4.57
N VAL A 100 5.16 40.77 -4.27
CA VAL A 100 3.72 40.68 -3.90
C VAL A 100 2.90 39.89 -4.95
N GLY A 101 3.24 40.03 -6.23
CA GLY A 101 2.60 39.29 -7.33
C GLY A 101 2.88 37.78 -7.32
N ALA A 102 4.10 37.38 -6.98
CA ALA A 102 4.49 35.97 -6.90
C ALA A 102 3.80 35.26 -5.70
N THR A 103 3.69 35.94 -4.55
CA THR A 103 2.89 35.44 -3.42
C THR A 103 1.40 35.37 -3.72
N ALA A 104 0.86 36.31 -4.49
CA ALA A 104 -0.55 36.30 -4.90
C ALA A 104 -0.85 35.19 -5.91
N ALA A 105 0.07 34.93 -6.84
CA ALA A 105 -0.03 33.82 -7.79
C ALA A 105 0.06 32.46 -7.08
N ALA A 106 1.00 32.33 -6.14
CA ALA A 106 1.10 31.14 -5.29
C ALA A 106 -0.15 30.94 -4.43
N ALA A 107 -0.74 31.99 -3.86
CA ALA A 107 -1.99 31.90 -3.09
C ALA A 107 -3.22 31.60 -3.96
N ALA A 108 -3.28 32.16 -5.19
CA ALA A 108 -4.32 31.86 -6.16
C ALA A 108 -4.24 30.40 -6.64
N ALA A 109 -3.02 29.91 -6.91
CA ALA A 109 -2.77 28.53 -7.28
C ALA A 109 -2.96 27.56 -6.10
N ALA A 110 -2.58 27.91 -4.86
CA ALA A 110 -2.66 27.03 -3.69
C ALA A 110 -4.09 26.61 -3.31
N ASN A 111 -5.11 27.36 -3.75
CA ASN A 111 -6.52 27.04 -3.48
C ASN A 111 -7.20 26.16 -4.55
N LEU A 112 -6.45 25.68 -5.57
CA LEU A 112 -6.73 24.59 -6.55
C LEU A 112 -8.18 24.18 -6.89
N ARG A 113 -9.13 25.12 -6.88
CA ARG A 113 -10.44 25.08 -7.55
C ARG A 113 -10.79 26.45 -8.14
N GLY A 114 -9.76 27.24 -8.46
CA GLY A 114 -9.87 28.65 -8.84
C GLY A 114 -9.26 28.97 -10.19
N ASP A 115 -9.63 30.14 -10.71
CA ASP A 115 -9.30 30.72 -12.01
C ASP A 115 -7.80 30.61 -12.41
N TRP A 116 -7.48 29.60 -13.23
CA TRP A 116 -6.14 29.36 -13.74
C TRP A 116 -5.63 30.48 -14.64
N SER A 117 -6.53 31.16 -15.36
CA SER A 117 -6.16 32.32 -16.17
C SER A 117 -5.58 33.42 -15.29
N LYS A 118 -6.26 33.74 -14.19
CA LYS A 118 -5.78 34.70 -13.20
C LYS A 118 -4.49 34.24 -12.52
N ALA A 119 -4.36 32.95 -12.20
CA ALA A 119 -3.13 32.42 -11.60
C ALA A 119 -1.92 32.58 -12.54
N ARG A 120 -2.09 32.27 -13.85
CA ARG A 120 -1.06 32.48 -14.87
C ARG A 120 -0.71 33.96 -15.04
N GLU A 121 -1.71 34.83 -15.09
CA GLU A 121 -1.52 36.28 -15.22
C GLU A 121 -0.69 36.85 -14.06
N LEU A 122 -1.07 36.53 -12.82
CA LEU A 122 -0.35 36.98 -11.63
C LEU A 122 1.08 36.44 -11.59
N ALA A 123 1.29 35.19 -12.02
CA ALA A 123 2.61 34.58 -12.06
C ALA A 123 3.53 35.26 -13.09
N GLY A 124 2.99 35.60 -14.26
CA GLY A 124 3.73 36.34 -15.30
C GLY A 124 4.15 37.74 -14.85
N LYS A 125 3.31 38.43 -14.06
CA LYS A 125 3.62 39.75 -13.49
C LYS A 125 4.54 39.70 -12.26
N GLY A 126 4.73 38.53 -11.65
CA GLY A 126 5.42 38.37 -10.38
C GLY A 126 6.95 38.44 -10.41
N GLY A 127 7.57 38.52 -11.61
CA GLY A 127 9.03 38.62 -11.76
C GLY A 127 9.81 37.34 -11.41
N GLU A 128 9.14 36.18 -11.34
CA GLU A 128 9.74 34.90 -10.97
C GLU A 128 9.44 33.80 -12.00
N PRO A 129 10.26 33.66 -13.06
CA PRO A 129 9.96 32.79 -14.21
C PRO A 129 9.76 31.32 -13.85
N LEU A 130 10.53 30.79 -12.88
CA LEU A 130 10.39 29.39 -12.45
C LEU A 130 9.05 29.14 -11.75
N LEU A 131 8.55 30.10 -10.95
CA LEU A 131 7.23 29.96 -10.33
C LEU A 131 6.12 29.99 -11.39
N ALA A 132 6.23 30.87 -12.39
CA ALA A 132 5.29 30.91 -13.51
C ALA A 132 5.28 29.59 -14.30
N LYS A 133 6.45 29.00 -14.54
CA LYS A 133 6.58 27.68 -15.18
C LYS A 133 5.93 26.57 -14.35
N VAL A 134 6.07 26.60 -13.03
CA VAL A 134 5.39 25.66 -12.13
C VAL A 134 3.87 25.83 -12.17
N ILE A 135 3.37 27.07 -12.17
CA ILE A 135 1.92 27.34 -12.24
C ILE A 135 1.36 26.88 -13.58
N LEU A 136 2.07 27.12 -14.69
CA LEU A 136 1.72 26.56 -15.99
C LEU A 136 1.64 25.03 -15.92
N TRP A 137 2.66 24.36 -15.39
CA TRP A 137 2.65 22.91 -15.22
C TRP A 137 1.50 22.40 -14.35
N LEU A 138 1.15 23.12 -13.27
CA LEU A 138 0.00 22.77 -12.42
C LEU A 138 -1.31 22.84 -13.20
N ASP A 139 -1.47 23.84 -14.05
CA ASP A 139 -2.65 24.00 -14.89
C ASP A 139 -2.73 22.95 -16.01
N LEU A 140 -1.62 22.72 -16.74
CA LEU A 140 -1.58 21.76 -17.85
C LEU A 140 -1.88 20.31 -17.41
N LYS A 141 -1.72 19.98 -16.13
CA LYS A 141 -2.08 18.66 -15.59
C LYS A 141 -3.57 18.49 -15.28
N GLN A 142 -4.33 19.57 -15.17
CA GLN A 142 -5.74 19.52 -14.80
C GLN A 142 -6.56 18.76 -15.86
N GLY A 143 -7.66 18.13 -15.42
CA GLY A 143 -8.56 17.40 -16.33
C GLY A 143 -9.40 18.32 -17.19
N HIS A 144 -9.76 17.86 -18.40
CA HIS A 144 -10.30 18.68 -19.50
C HIS A 144 -9.28 19.72 -19.93
N ALA A 145 -8.60 19.51 -21.06
CA ALA A 145 -7.45 20.30 -21.48
C ALA A 145 -7.66 21.83 -21.36
N ASN A 146 -7.20 22.42 -20.25
CA ASN A 146 -7.17 23.87 -20.03
C ASN A 146 -6.13 24.56 -20.95
N GLY A 147 -5.19 23.78 -21.51
CA GLY A 147 -4.21 24.23 -22.48
C GLY A 147 -4.47 23.66 -23.88
N SER A 148 -4.01 24.37 -24.90
CA SER A 148 -4.03 23.86 -26.28
C SER A 148 -3.06 22.68 -26.43
N PHE A 149 -3.30 21.81 -27.43
CA PHE A 149 -2.37 20.72 -27.77
C PHE A 149 -0.93 21.24 -27.93
N ARG A 150 -0.76 22.36 -28.67
CA ARG A 150 0.55 22.98 -28.91
C ARG A 150 1.23 23.43 -27.61
N GLU A 151 0.48 23.99 -26.67
CA GLU A 151 1.03 24.43 -25.39
C GLU A 151 1.52 23.23 -24.56
N ILE A 152 0.72 22.17 -24.48
CA ILE A 152 1.07 20.96 -23.73
C ILE A 152 2.25 20.24 -24.37
N SER A 153 2.22 20.04 -25.69
CA SER A 153 3.30 19.36 -26.42
C SER A 153 4.62 20.11 -26.31
N SER A 154 4.60 21.43 -26.50
CA SER A 154 5.78 22.29 -26.34
C SER A 154 6.35 22.23 -24.92
N PHE A 155 5.47 22.21 -23.90
CA PHE A 155 5.92 22.05 -22.52
C PHE A 155 6.60 20.69 -22.31
N ILE A 156 6.03 19.60 -22.82
CA ILE A 156 6.60 18.24 -22.68
C ILE A 156 7.98 18.17 -23.36
N GLU A 157 8.11 18.68 -24.58
CA GLU A 157 9.37 18.64 -25.33
C GLU A 157 10.47 19.49 -24.68
N ALA A 158 10.13 20.67 -24.15
CA ALA A 158 11.07 21.54 -23.48
C ALA A 158 11.50 21.06 -22.07
N ASN A 159 10.79 20.09 -21.48
CA ASN A 159 10.91 19.73 -20.07
C ASN A 159 10.93 18.21 -19.82
N PRO A 160 11.90 17.47 -20.36
CA PRO A 160 11.91 16.01 -20.32
C PRO A 160 12.01 15.41 -18.90
N GLU A 161 12.65 16.12 -17.96
CA GLU A 161 12.84 15.68 -16.57
C GLU A 161 11.71 16.12 -15.63
N TRP A 162 10.73 16.89 -16.11
CA TRP A 162 9.64 17.37 -15.26
C TRP A 162 8.69 16.23 -14.86
N PRO A 163 8.17 16.25 -13.62
CA PRO A 163 7.31 15.19 -13.11
C PRO A 163 5.96 15.12 -13.83
N HIS A 164 5.28 13.98 -13.67
CA HIS A 164 3.96 13.71 -14.25
C HIS A 164 3.90 13.76 -15.78
N ARG A 165 5.00 13.42 -16.46
CA ARG A 165 5.06 13.35 -17.93
C ARG A 165 3.96 12.48 -18.54
N THR A 166 3.65 11.33 -17.94
CA THR A 166 2.54 10.46 -18.37
C THR A 166 1.20 11.20 -18.31
N THR A 167 0.92 11.92 -17.22
CA THR A 167 -0.30 12.73 -17.12
C THR A 167 -0.35 13.79 -18.21
N LEU A 168 0.74 14.51 -18.46
CA LEU A 168 0.79 15.53 -19.51
C LEU A 168 0.58 14.94 -20.91
N LEU A 169 1.11 13.74 -21.20
CA LEU A 169 0.83 13.03 -22.45
C LEU A 169 -0.66 12.71 -22.61
N LEU A 170 -1.31 12.24 -21.53
CA LEU A 170 -2.76 12.01 -21.53
C LEU A 170 -3.53 13.33 -21.79
N ARG A 171 -3.11 14.44 -21.18
CA ARG A 171 -3.72 15.77 -21.43
C ARG A 171 -3.48 16.27 -22.85
N ALA A 172 -2.31 16.02 -23.43
CA ALA A 172 -2.05 16.32 -24.83
C ALA A 172 -2.99 15.54 -25.76
N GLU A 173 -3.21 14.25 -25.50
CA GLU A 173 -4.16 13.44 -26.25
C GLU A 173 -5.61 13.92 -26.10
N GLU A 174 -6.02 14.39 -24.92
CA GLU A 174 -7.33 15.01 -24.71
C GLU A 174 -7.48 16.33 -25.48
N ALA A 175 -6.40 17.11 -25.61
CA ALA A 175 -6.38 18.38 -26.32
C ALA A 175 -6.42 18.24 -27.86
N LEU A 176 -6.21 17.04 -28.41
CA LEU A 176 -6.37 16.76 -29.84
C LEU A 176 -7.86 16.78 -30.23
N ASN A 177 -8.35 17.98 -30.51
CA ASN A 177 -9.75 18.25 -30.85
C ASN A 177 -10.03 18.21 -32.36
N GLY A 178 -9.01 17.99 -33.20
CA GLY A 178 -9.13 17.94 -34.67
C GLY A 178 -8.74 19.24 -35.38
N GLY A 179 -8.25 20.25 -34.64
CA GLY A 179 -7.66 21.46 -35.23
C GLY A 179 -6.21 21.31 -35.71
N GLN A 180 -5.58 20.16 -35.45
CA GLN A 180 -4.21 19.83 -35.86
C GLN A 180 -4.20 19.21 -37.25
N SER A 181 -3.13 19.41 -38.03
CA SER A 181 -2.98 18.73 -39.32
C SER A 181 -2.69 17.23 -39.11
N ASP A 182 -3.03 16.41 -40.09
CA ASP A 182 -2.75 14.97 -40.03
C ASP A 182 -1.25 14.70 -39.86
N SER A 183 -0.38 15.50 -40.50
CA SER A 183 1.07 15.42 -40.33
C SER A 183 1.54 15.76 -38.91
N GLU A 184 0.93 16.74 -38.25
CA GLU A 184 1.25 17.12 -36.87
C GLU A 184 0.87 15.98 -35.90
N VAL A 185 -0.31 15.38 -36.11
CA VAL A 185 -0.79 14.24 -35.31
C VAL A 185 0.12 13.02 -35.47
N ILE A 186 0.47 12.66 -36.70
CA ILE A 186 1.36 11.51 -36.99
C ILE A 186 2.73 11.74 -36.36
N ALA A 187 3.37 12.89 -36.61
CA ALA A 187 4.69 13.20 -36.07
C ALA A 187 4.72 13.20 -34.53
N TRP A 188 3.65 13.63 -33.88
CA TRP A 188 3.51 13.56 -32.42
C TRP A 188 3.51 12.11 -31.93
N PHE A 189 2.65 11.27 -32.50
CA PHE A 189 2.50 9.88 -32.06
C PHE A 189 3.67 8.97 -32.46
N ASP A 190 4.44 9.32 -33.49
CA ASP A 190 5.71 8.67 -33.82
C ASP A 190 6.72 8.79 -32.66
N LYS A 191 6.76 9.95 -31.98
CA LYS A 191 7.61 10.17 -30.80
C LYS A 191 6.95 9.70 -29.50
N HIS A 192 5.63 9.76 -29.43
CA HIS A 192 4.86 9.59 -28.20
C HIS A 192 3.66 8.66 -28.44
N PRO A 193 3.86 7.33 -28.44
CA PRO A 193 2.79 6.38 -28.77
C PRO A 193 1.51 6.60 -27.95
N PRO A 194 0.32 6.46 -28.56
CA PRO A 194 -0.94 6.82 -27.92
C PRO A 194 -1.29 5.89 -26.75
N GLN A 195 -1.75 6.49 -25.65
CA GLN A 195 -2.09 5.81 -24.39
C GLN A 195 -3.60 5.72 -24.16
N THR A 196 -4.39 6.63 -24.74
CA THR A 196 -5.84 6.65 -24.60
C THR A 196 -6.55 6.13 -25.85
N GLY A 197 -7.84 5.77 -25.69
CA GLY A 197 -8.70 5.53 -26.84
C GLY A 197 -8.82 6.75 -27.75
N ASN A 198 -8.84 7.96 -27.19
CA ASN A 198 -8.90 9.19 -27.98
C ASN A 198 -7.65 9.39 -28.84
N GLY A 199 -6.45 9.29 -28.26
CA GLY A 199 -5.20 9.39 -29.00
C GLY A 199 -5.07 8.34 -30.09
N ARG A 200 -5.47 7.09 -29.81
CA ARG A 200 -5.54 6.02 -30.81
C ARG A 200 -6.49 6.36 -31.95
N MET A 201 -7.70 6.84 -31.65
CA MET A 201 -8.66 7.28 -32.67
C MET A 201 -8.10 8.41 -33.53
N ARG A 202 -7.42 9.39 -32.94
CA ARG A 202 -6.81 10.50 -33.68
C ARG A 202 -5.70 10.04 -34.61
N LEU A 203 -4.82 9.16 -34.13
CA LEU A 203 -3.74 8.61 -34.95
C LEU A 203 -4.28 7.84 -36.16
N ILE A 204 -5.23 6.93 -35.96
CA ILE A 204 -5.77 6.12 -37.07
C ILE A 204 -6.53 6.99 -38.07
N GLN A 205 -7.27 8.01 -37.62
CA GLN A 205 -7.95 8.96 -38.49
C GLN A 205 -6.95 9.76 -39.35
N ALA A 206 -5.83 10.19 -38.77
CA ALA A 206 -4.80 10.94 -39.48
C ALA A 206 -4.05 10.07 -40.50
N LEU A 207 -3.71 8.83 -40.14
CA LEU A 207 -3.05 7.88 -41.05
C LEU A 207 -3.98 7.44 -42.20
N ASP A 208 -5.26 7.25 -41.92
CA ASP A 208 -6.24 6.89 -42.95
C ASP A 208 -6.42 8.02 -43.98
N ARG A 209 -6.48 9.28 -43.52
CA ARG A 209 -6.56 10.46 -44.40
C ARG A 209 -5.28 10.77 -45.16
N SER A 210 -4.11 10.39 -44.64
CA SER A 210 -2.83 10.60 -45.36
C SER A 210 -2.69 9.69 -46.58
N GLY A 211 -3.51 8.63 -46.69
CA GLY A 211 -3.49 7.66 -47.79
C GLY A 211 -2.40 6.60 -47.67
N ASP A 212 -1.56 6.64 -46.62
CA ASP A 212 -0.49 5.69 -46.36
C ASP A 212 -1.04 4.41 -45.70
N ARG A 213 -1.65 3.55 -46.53
CA ARG A 213 -2.31 2.31 -46.07
C ARG A 213 -1.38 1.35 -45.35
N ASP A 214 -0.10 1.32 -45.75
CA ASP A 214 0.90 0.43 -45.16
C ASP A 214 1.20 0.81 -43.71
N LYS A 215 1.17 2.10 -43.37
CA LYS A 215 1.26 2.58 -41.98
C LYS A 215 -0.08 2.55 -41.24
N ALA A 216 -1.19 2.82 -41.93
CA ALA A 216 -2.50 2.89 -41.30
C ALA A 216 -2.98 1.53 -40.77
N ALA A 217 -2.86 0.46 -41.56
CA ALA A 217 -3.45 -0.83 -41.22
C ALA A 217 -2.89 -1.45 -39.91
N PRO A 218 -1.57 -1.49 -39.66
CA PRO A 218 -1.02 -1.97 -38.39
C PRO A 218 -1.49 -1.13 -37.19
N GLN A 219 -1.61 0.19 -37.36
CA GLN A 219 -2.04 1.09 -36.29
C GLN A 219 -3.53 0.95 -35.98
N ILE A 220 -4.37 0.73 -36.99
CA ILE A 220 -5.80 0.41 -36.84
C ILE A 220 -5.98 -0.88 -36.03
N ARG A 221 -5.26 -1.95 -36.39
CA ARG A 221 -5.33 -3.23 -35.67
C ARG A 221 -4.86 -3.08 -34.22
N SER A 222 -3.72 -2.43 -34.01
CA SER A 222 -3.19 -2.13 -32.66
C SER A 222 -4.15 -1.27 -31.83
N ALA A 223 -4.75 -0.24 -32.44
CA ALA A 223 -5.74 0.59 -31.80
C ALA A 223 -6.95 -0.23 -31.34
N TRP A 224 -7.48 -1.08 -32.23
CA TRP A 224 -8.58 -1.98 -31.91
C TRP A 224 -8.23 -2.96 -30.78
N VAL A 225 -7.05 -3.58 -30.78
CA VAL A 225 -6.70 -4.56 -29.73
C VAL A 225 -6.49 -3.88 -28.37
N LEU A 226 -5.72 -2.79 -28.34
CA LEU A 226 -5.21 -2.20 -27.09
C LEU A 226 -6.06 -1.05 -26.54
N GLY A 227 -6.92 -0.44 -27.35
CA GLY A 227 -7.67 0.76 -26.96
C GLY A 227 -8.84 0.49 -26.01
N ASN A 228 -9.06 1.42 -25.07
CA ASN A 228 -10.31 1.50 -24.31
C ASN A 228 -11.14 2.64 -24.91
N PHE A 229 -12.30 2.30 -25.47
CA PHE A 229 -13.10 3.20 -26.29
C PHE A 229 -14.48 3.41 -25.67
N SER A 230 -15.08 4.57 -25.96
CA SER A 230 -16.52 4.75 -25.76
C SER A 230 -17.32 3.95 -26.79
N ALA A 231 -18.59 3.67 -26.50
CA ALA A 231 -19.49 3.01 -27.44
C ALA A 231 -19.63 3.77 -28.79
N ALA A 232 -19.46 5.10 -28.79
CA ALA A 232 -19.45 5.89 -30.02
C ALA A 232 -18.19 5.62 -30.85
N GLN A 233 -17.02 5.61 -30.20
CA GLN A 233 -15.73 5.34 -30.85
C GLN A 233 -15.64 3.91 -31.38
N GLU A 234 -16.14 2.92 -30.64
CA GLU A 234 -16.19 1.54 -31.13
C GLU A 234 -17.07 1.41 -32.38
N ARG A 235 -18.25 2.04 -32.38
CA ARG A 235 -19.13 2.05 -33.56
C ARG A 235 -18.46 2.71 -34.75
N GLU A 236 -17.80 3.85 -34.57
CA GLU A 236 -17.05 4.53 -35.63
C GLU A 236 -15.95 3.61 -36.18
N LEU A 237 -15.18 2.97 -35.29
CA LEU A 237 -14.07 2.13 -35.69
C LEU A 237 -14.55 0.93 -36.52
N MET A 238 -15.60 0.26 -36.06
CA MET A 238 -16.20 -0.86 -36.78
C MET A 238 -16.85 -0.45 -38.10
N GLN A 239 -17.52 0.71 -38.15
CA GLN A 239 -18.14 1.21 -39.38
C GLN A 239 -17.11 1.52 -40.47
N ARG A 240 -15.95 2.09 -40.09
CA ARG A 240 -14.97 2.58 -41.07
C ARG A 240 -13.89 1.56 -41.41
N TRP A 241 -13.40 0.82 -40.42
CA TRP A 241 -12.20 0.00 -40.57
C TRP A 241 -12.41 -1.49 -40.31
N SER A 242 -13.66 -1.97 -40.24
CA SER A 242 -13.95 -3.42 -40.13
C SER A 242 -13.27 -4.26 -41.22
N GLY A 243 -13.15 -3.74 -42.44
CA GLY A 243 -12.45 -4.44 -43.54
C GLY A 243 -10.94 -4.62 -43.34
N VAL A 244 -10.33 -3.90 -42.41
CA VAL A 244 -8.88 -4.01 -42.08
C VAL A 244 -8.65 -5.00 -40.94
N LEU A 245 -9.65 -5.19 -40.09
CA LEU A 245 -9.58 -6.04 -38.90
C LEU A 245 -9.79 -7.51 -39.27
N SER A 246 -8.94 -8.37 -38.72
CA SER A 246 -9.06 -9.81 -38.84
C SER A 246 -9.81 -10.40 -37.64
N GLU A 247 -10.27 -11.64 -37.79
CA GLU A 247 -10.81 -12.41 -36.65
C GLU A 247 -9.81 -12.49 -35.49
N ALA A 248 -8.51 -12.64 -35.80
CA ALA A 248 -7.45 -12.68 -34.80
C ALA A 248 -7.37 -11.37 -33.99
N ASP A 249 -7.62 -10.21 -34.61
CA ASP A 249 -7.65 -8.92 -33.91
C ASP A 249 -8.85 -8.83 -32.95
N HIS A 250 -10.02 -9.34 -33.33
CA HIS A 250 -11.19 -9.42 -32.45
C HIS A 250 -10.94 -10.36 -31.26
N ILE A 251 -10.34 -11.52 -31.49
CA ILE A 251 -9.98 -12.47 -30.43
C ILE A 251 -8.95 -11.85 -29.47
N ALA A 252 -7.91 -11.19 -30.00
CA ALA A 252 -6.90 -10.52 -29.18
C ALA A 252 -7.48 -9.39 -28.33
N ARG A 253 -8.40 -8.57 -28.89
CA ARG A 253 -9.13 -7.55 -28.11
C ARG A 253 -9.96 -8.19 -27.01
N LEU A 254 -10.72 -9.23 -27.35
CA LEU A 254 -11.59 -9.94 -26.41
C LEU A 254 -10.79 -10.50 -25.24
N ASP A 255 -9.67 -11.19 -25.50
CA ASP A 255 -8.82 -11.75 -24.45
C ASP A 255 -8.23 -10.66 -23.54
N ARG A 256 -7.68 -9.58 -24.11
CA ARG A 256 -7.18 -8.44 -23.33
C ARG A 256 -8.26 -7.88 -22.40
N LEU A 257 -9.46 -7.61 -22.94
CA LEU A 257 -10.58 -7.07 -22.18
C LEU A 257 -10.99 -7.98 -21.03
N LEU A 258 -11.02 -9.30 -21.25
CA LEU A 258 -11.35 -10.29 -20.22
C LEU A 258 -10.29 -10.31 -19.11
N TRP A 259 -9.00 -10.29 -19.46
CA TRP A 259 -7.92 -10.20 -18.48
C TRP A 259 -8.01 -8.94 -17.62
N ASP A 260 -8.29 -7.80 -18.26
CA ASP A 260 -8.43 -6.50 -17.62
C ASP A 260 -9.77 -6.36 -16.85
N GLY A 261 -10.63 -7.38 -16.86
CA GLY A 261 -11.91 -7.38 -16.15
C GLY A 261 -12.99 -6.50 -16.78
N GLN A 262 -12.83 -6.08 -18.03
CA GLN A 262 -13.75 -5.21 -18.75
C GLN A 262 -14.89 -5.99 -19.41
N GLY A 263 -15.69 -6.69 -18.59
CA GLY A 263 -16.73 -7.59 -19.07
C GLY A 263 -17.81 -6.94 -19.95
N HIS A 264 -18.15 -5.67 -19.72
CA HIS A 264 -19.11 -4.95 -20.59
C HIS A 264 -18.54 -4.74 -22.00
N ALA A 265 -17.33 -4.19 -22.11
CA ALA A 265 -16.67 -3.99 -23.40
C ALA A 265 -16.37 -5.33 -24.10
N ALA A 266 -16.00 -6.38 -23.36
CA ALA A 266 -15.83 -7.72 -23.91
C ALA A 266 -17.11 -8.24 -24.61
N ARG A 267 -18.29 -7.99 -24.02
CA ARG A 267 -19.58 -8.39 -24.62
C ARG A 267 -19.85 -7.71 -25.97
N LEU A 268 -19.36 -6.49 -26.17
CA LEU A 268 -19.53 -5.75 -27.43
C LEU A 268 -18.70 -6.35 -28.57
N VAL A 269 -17.65 -7.11 -28.27
CA VAL A 269 -16.81 -7.79 -29.27
C VAL A 269 -17.39 -9.14 -29.71
N LEU A 270 -18.29 -9.75 -28.93
CA LEU A 270 -18.81 -11.10 -29.16
C LEU A 270 -19.43 -11.34 -30.56
N PRO A 271 -20.18 -10.38 -31.15
CA PRO A 271 -20.72 -10.56 -32.50
C PRO A 271 -19.64 -10.79 -33.57
N HIS A 272 -18.39 -10.37 -33.33
CA HIS A 272 -17.29 -10.39 -34.29
C HIS A 272 -16.34 -11.58 -34.14
N VAL A 273 -16.60 -12.49 -33.19
CA VAL A 273 -15.82 -13.72 -33.01
C VAL A 273 -16.68 -14.96 -33.25
N ARG A 274 -16.05 -16.09 -33.54
CA ARG A 274 -16.71 -17.40 -33.67
C ARG A 274 -17.39 -17.82 -32.36
N HIS A 275 -18.42 -18.66 -32.49
CA HIS A 275 -19.26 -19.12 -31.38
C HIS A 275 -18.46 -19.71 -30.20
N GLU A 276 -17.39 -20.45 -30.47
CA GLU A 276 -16.50 -21.02 -29.45
C GLU A 276 -15.85 -19.97 -28.52
N TYR A 277 -15.40 -18.84 -29.07
CA TYR A 277 -14.84 -17.74 -28.28
C TYR A 277 -15.92 -16.96 -27.53
N ARG A 278 -17.17 -16.95 -28.04
CA ARG A 278 -18.31 -16.39 -27.30
C ARG A 278 -18.58 -17.18 -26.03
N ALA A 279 -18.62 -18.51 -26.15
CA ALA A 279 -18.82 -19.39 -25.01
C ALA A 279 -17.69 -19.25 -23.97
N LEU A 280 -16.42 -19.17 -24.41
CA LEU A 280 -15.26 -18.91 -23.55
C LEU A 280 -15.39 -17.58 -22.79
N ALA A 281 -15.72 -16.49 -23.50
CA ALA A 281 -15.86 -15.17 -22.89
C ALA A 281 -17.00 -15.11 -21.89
N GLU A 282 -18.16 -15.69 -22.20
CA GLU A 282 -19.28 -15.78 -21.26
C GLU A 282 -18.90 -16.55 -19.99
N ALA A 283 -18.20 -17.67 -20.12
CA ALA A 283 -17.70 -18.44 -18.98
C ALA A 283 -16.78 -17.60 -18.09
N ARG A 284 -15.79 -16.92 -18.68
CA ARG A 284 -14.86 -16.04 -17.94
C ARG A 284 -15.56 -14.88 -17.25
N ILE A 285 -16.51 -14.22 -17.93
CA ILE A 285 -17.30 -13.13 -17.34
C ILE A 285 -18.11 -13.62 -16.14
N LYS A 286 -18.80 -14.77 -16.26
CA LYS A 286 -19.59 -15.33 -15.15
C LYS A 286 -18.74 -15.78 -13.97
N LEU A 287 -17.60 -16.41 -14.22
CA LEU A 287 -16.64 -16.80 -13.19
C LEU A 287 -16.18 -15.58 -12.38
N ARG A 288 -15.80 -14.50 -13.08
CA ARG A 288 -15.38 -13.23 -12.44
C ARG A 288 -16.51 -12.55 -11.67
N ALA A 289 -17.73 -12.64 -12.15
CA ALA A 289 -18.92 -12.11 -11.47
C ALA A 289 -19.38 -12.97 -10.29
N GLY A 290 -18.85 -14.20 -10.14
CA GLY A 290 -19.25 -15.12 -9.07
C GLY A 290 -20.68 -15.66 -9.23
N GLU A 291 -21.22 -15.63 -10.45
CA GLU A 291 -22.60 -16.03 -10.77
C GLU A 291 -22.84 -17.55 -10.54
N ASN A 292 -24.11 -17.94 -10.48
CA ASN A 292 -24.53 -19.34 -10.39
C ASN A 292 -24.51 -20.03 -11.77
N GLY A 293 -24.62 -21.37 -11.79
CA GLY A 293 -24.68 -22.12 -13.05
C GLY A 293 -23.33 -22.20 -13.81
N ILE A 294 -22.21 -22.10 -13.09
CA ILE A 294 -20.86 -22.16 -13.66
C ILE A 294 -20.62 -23.48 -14.40
N ALA A 295 -21.01 -24.63 -13.81
CA ALA A 295 -20.81 -25.93 -14.45
C ALA A 295 -21.48 -26.03 -15.83
N ALA A 296 -22.75 -25.60 -15.93
CA ALA A 296 -23.48 -25.58 -17.21
C ALA A 296 -22.87 -24.57 -18.21
N THR A 297 -22.24 -23.50 -17.73
CA THR A 297 -21.57 -22.52 -18.59
C THR A 297 -20.23 -23.06 -19.10
N LEU A 298 -19.45 -23.71 -18.23
CA LEU A 298 -18.18 -24.37 -18.59
C LEU A 298 -18.39 -25.51 -19.60
N ALA A 299 -19.48 -26.27 -19.48
CA ALA A 299 -19.82 -27.34 -20.41
C ALA A 299 -20.05 -26.87 -21.86
N LYS A 300 -20.30 -25.57 -22.08
CA LYS A 300 -20.46 -24.97 -23.42
C LYS A 300 -19.12 -24.58 -24.06
N VAL A 301 -18.03 -24.53 -23.28
CA VAL A 301 -16.71 -24.20 -23.79
C VAL A 301 -16.17 -25.40 -24.57
N SER A 302 -15.73 -25.16 -25.82
CA SER A 302 -15.24 -26.23 -26.69
C SER A 302 -14.00 -26.92 -26.09
N PRO A 303 -13.77 -28.22 -26.34
CA PRO A 303 -12.66 -28.96 -25.76
C PRO A 303 -11.29 -28.28 -25.95
N GLY A 304 -11.05 -27.68 -27.12
CA GLY A 304 -9.81 -26.96 -27.43
C GLY A 304 -9.58 -25.67 -26.62
N LEU A 305 -10.63 -25.08 -26.04
CA LEU A 305 -10.57 -23.85 -25.25
C LEU A 305 -10.71 -24.09 -23.74
N GLN A 306 -10.91 -25.33 -23.29
CA GLN A 306 -10.99 -25.63 -21.85
C GLN A 306 -9.67 -25.40 -21.12
N GLN A 307 -8.55 -25.44 -21.84
CA GLN A 307 -7.20 -25.17 -21.34
C GLN A 307 -6.75 -23.72 -21.58
N ASP A 308 -7.67 -22.82 -21.94
CA ASP A 308 -7.38 -21.40 -22.07
C ASP A 308 -6.81 -20.84 -20.74
N PRO A 309 -5.62 -20.20 -20.75
CA PRO A 309 -5.02 -19.69 -19.52
C PRO A 309 -5.92 -18.71 -18.77
N GLY A 310 -6.65 -17.86 -19.48
CA GLY A 310 -7.57 -16.91 -18.88
C GLY A 310 -8.75 -17.58 -18.17
N LEU A 311 -9.31 -18.63 -18.77
CA LEU A 311 -10.37 -19.44 -18.18
C LEU A 311 -9.90 -20.16 -16.92
N LEU A 312 -8.76 -20.84 -16.99
CA LEU A 312 -8.21 -21.57 -15.84
C LEU A 312 -7.89 -20.61 -14.69
N TYR A 313 -7.31 -19.45 -14.98
CA TYR A 313 -7.07 -18.42 -13.97
C TYR A 313 -8.37 -17.94 -13.30
N ASP A 314 -9.42 -17.68 -14.09
CA ASP A 314 -10.71 -17.24 -13.56
C ASP A 314 -11.40 -18.33 -12.74
N ARG A 315 -11.21 -19.60 -13.10
CA ARG A 315 -11.65 -20.76 -12.30
C ARG A 315 -10.92 -20.86 -10.97
N VAL A 316 -9.60 -20.70 -10.94
CA VAL A 316 -8.81 -20.69 -9.68
C VAL A 316 -9.35 -19.61 -8.73
N ARG A 317 -9.54 -18.38 -9.23
CA ARG A 317 -10.05 -17.27 -8.42
C ARG A 317 -11.46 -17.54 -7.89
N TRP A 318 -12.33 -18.07 -8.74
CA TRP A 318 -13.69 -18.42 -8.37
C TRP A 318 -13.71 -19.53 -7.32
N ALA A 319 -12.93 -20.60 -7.50
CA ALA A 319 -12.82 -21.72 -6.58
C ALA A 319 -12.35 -21.24 -5.20
N ARG A 320 -11.28 -20.43 -5.14
CA ARG A 320 -10.83 -19.78 -3.90
C ARG A 320 -11.94 -18.95 -3.25
N ALA A 321 -12.65 -18.13 -4.02
CA ALA A 321 -13.71 -17.26 -3.51
C ALA A 321 -14.91 -18.06 -2.95
N LYS A 322 -15.15 -19.28 -3.44
CA LYS A 322 -16.20 -20.19 -2.95
C LYS A 322 -15.70 -21.16 -1.86
N GLY A 323 -14.45 -21.03 -1.41
CA GLY A 323 -13.85 -21.95 -0.42
C GLY A 323 -13.57 -23.35 -0.95
N LYS A 324 -13.54 -23.53 -2.28
CA LYS A 324 -13.20 -24.80 -2.94
C LYS A 324 -11.69 -24.90 -3.18
N ASP A 325 -10.94 -24.97 -2.10
CA ASP A 325 -9.48 -24.90 -2.17
C ASP A 325 -8.86 -26.10 -2.89
N ASP A 326 -9.45 -27.30 -2.81
CA ASP A 326 -8.97 -28.47 -3.55
C ASP A 326 -9.06 -28.27 -5.08
N GLU A 327 -10.18 -27.73 -5.58
CA GLU A 327 -10.33 -27.39 -7.00
C GLU A 327 -9.31 -26.31 -7.41
N ALA A 328 -9.09 -25.30 -6.56
CA ALA A 328 -8.08 -24.28 -6.84
C ALA A 328 -6.66 -24.86 -6.90
N ARG A 329 -6.31 -25.79 -6.00
CA ARG A 329 -5.00 -26.44 -5.94
C ARG A 329 -4.76 -27.35 -7.13
N GLU A 330 -5.75 -28.15 -7.51
CA GLU A 330 -5.65 -29.04 -8.68
C GLU A 330 -5.31 -28.24 -9.95
N LEU A 331 -5.98 -27.11 -10.16
CA LEU A 331 -5.73 -26.20 -11.27
C LEU A 331 -4.35 -25.54 -11.21
N LEU A 332 -3.84 -25.26 -10.00
CA LEU A 332 -2.52 -24.66 -9.80
C LEU A 332 -1.39 -25.70 -9.88
N GLU A 333 -1.63 -26.96 -9.56
CA GLU A 333 -0.62 -28.03 -9.74
C GLU A 333 -0.47 -28.42 -11.22
N ASN A 334 -1.51 -28.18 -12.02
CA ASN A 334 -1.55 -28.46 -13.46
C ASN A 334 -1.80 -27.18 -14.28
N PRO A 335 -0.91 -26.17 -14.22
CA PRO A 335 -1.09 -24.93 -14.97
C PRO A 335 -0.93 -25.17 -16.48
N PRO A 336 -1.47 -24.27 -17.33
CA PRO A 336 -1.21 -24.31 -18.76
C PRO A 336 0.29 -24.06 -19.04
N ALA A 337 0.81 -24.65 -20.13
CA ALA A 337 2.23 -24.55 -20.49
C ALA A 337 2.71 -23.10 -20.69
N ASN A 338 1.85 -22.23 -21.22
CA ASN A 338 2.10 -20.80 -21.34
C ASN A 338 1.27 -20.04 -20.30
N LEU A 339 1.92 -19.67 -19.19
CA LEU A 339 1.32 -18.82 -18.16
C LEU A 339 1.21 -17.38 -18.69
N VAL A 340 0.06 -17.04 -19.28
CA VAL A 340 -0.28 -15.65 -19.59
C VAL A 340 -0.41 -14.88 -18.28
N ARG A 341 0.34 -13.75 -18.16
CA ARG A 341 0.39 -12.89 -16.97
C ARG A 341 0.77 -13.66 -15.68
N PRO A 342 1.94 -14.31 -15.64
CA PRO A 342 2.31 -15.23 -14.55
C PRO A 342 2.28 -14.55 -13.17
N GLU A 343 2.53 -13.25 -13.09
CA GLU A 343 2.47 -12.45 -11.86
C GLU A 343 1.10 -12.51 -11.17
N LEU A 344 0.02 -12.66 -11.93
CA LEU A 344 -1.34 -12.79 -11.39
C LEU A 344 -1.58 -14.17 -10.77
N TRP A 345 -1.00 -15.21 -11.35
CA TRP A 345 -1.10 -16.59 -10.86
C TRP A 345 -0.36 -16.80 -9.56
N TRP A 346 0.81 -16.17 -9.41
CA TRP A 346 1.59 -16.28 -8.17
C TRP A 346 0.78 -15.87 -6.94
N ARG A 347 -0.03 -14.81 -7.04
CA ARG A 347 -0.89 -14.36 -5.93
C ARG A 347 -1.87 -15.45 -5.48
N GLU A 348 -2.51 -16.11 -6.41
CA GLU A 348 -3.46 -17.19 -6.10
C GLU A 348 -2.73 -18.43 -5.57
N ARG A 349 -1.54 -18.72 -6.11
CA ARG A 349 -0.66 -19.79 -5.65
C ARG A 349 -0.17 -19.57 -4.22
N GLU A 350 0.34 -18.39 -3.87
CA GLU A 350 0.83 -18.08 -2.52
C GLU A 350 -0.27 -18.28 -1.46
N ILE A 351 -1.50 -17.85 -1.78
CA ILE A 351 -2.66 -18.06 -0.90
C ILE A 351 -2.85 -19.56 -0.63
N GLN A 352 -2.83 -20.38 -1.69
CA GLN A 352 -3.00 -21.82 -1.56
C GLN A 352 -1.84 -22.46 -0.81
N VAL A 353 -0.58 -22.11 -1.11
CA VAL A 353 0.60 -22.61 -0.37
C VAL A 353 0.42 -22.43 1.14
N ARG A 354 0.02 -21.23 1.58
CA ARG A 354 -0.15 -20.92 3.01
C ARG A 354 -1.35 -21.60 3.64
N ARG A 355 -2.47 -21.76 2.92
CA ARG A 355 -3.64 -22.52 3.39
C ARG A 355 -3.31 -24.01 3.53
N THR A 356 -2.72 -24.59 2.50
CA THR A 356 -2.28 -26.00 2.49
C THR A 356 -1.28 -26.29 3.60
N LEU A 357 -0.36 -25.36 3.90
CA LEU A 357 0.58 -25.50 5.01
C LEU A 357 -0.13 -25.57 6.37
N ARG A 358 -1.08 -24.65 6.59
CA ARG A 358 -1.89 -24.56 7.81
C ARG A 358 -2.76 -25.80 8.03
N GLU A 359 -3.24 -26.41 6.96
CA GLU A 359 -3.98 -27.68 7.00
C GLU A 359 -3.08 -28.89 7.31
N GLY A 360 -1.77 -28.71 7.46
CA GLY A 360 -0.81 -29.78 7.73
C GLY A 360 -0.34 -30.54 6.48
N ASN A 361 -0.80 -30.16 5.29
CA ASN A 361 -0.45 -30.80 4.02
C ASN A 361 0.91 -30.30 3.49
N VAL A 362 1.96 -30.45 4.29
CA VAL A 362 3.30 -29.85 4.06
C VAL A 362 3.87 -30.19 2.69
N SER A 363 3.84 -31.46 2.27
CA SER A 363 4.41 -31.88 0.99
C SER A 363 3.70 -31.25 -0.22
N GLN A 364 2.38 -31.06 -0.14
CA GLN A 364 1.63 -30.37 -1.20
C GLN A 364 1.93 -28.87 -1.18
N SER A 365 2.00 -28.26 -0.01
CA SER A 365 2.38 -26.86 0.16
C SER A 365 3.76 -26.57 -0.46
N TYR A 366 4.75 -27.42 -0.18
CA TYR A 366 6.08 -27.34 -0.79
C TYR A 366 6.01 -27.44 -2.32
N ARG A 367 5.32 -28.44 -2.89
CA ARG A 367 5.20 -28.58 -4.36
C ARG A 367 4.55 -27.36 -5.01
N LEU A 368 3.50 -26.82 -4.38
CA LEU A 368 2.84 -25.60 -4.86
C LEU A 368 3.81 -24.42 -4.88
N ALA A 369 4.64 -24.25 -3.85
CA ALA A 369 5.63 -23.19 -3.75
C ALA A 369 6.79 -23.37 -4.75
N ALA A 370 7.40 -24.56 -4.78
CA ALA A 370 8.56 -24.87 -5.61
C ALA A 370 8.25 -24.79 -7.12
N ARG A 371 6.99 -25.03 -7.52
CA ARG A 371 6.50 -24.91 -8.91
C ARG A 371 5.87 -23.54 -9.18
N HIS A 372 6.46 -22.46 -8.67
CA HIS A 372 5.94 -21.10 -8.82
C HIS A 372 5.91 -20.58 -10.26
N GLY A 373 6.73 -21.12 -11.17
CA GLY A 373 6.69 -20.82 -12.61
C GLY A 373 7.19 -19.41 -12.98
N GLN A 374 7.97 -18.78 -12.11
CA GLN A 374 8.54 -17.44 -12.31
C GLN A 374 10.06 -17.56 -12.52
N SER A 375 10.65 -16.69 -13.33
CA SER A 375 12.10 -16.62 -13.54
C SER A 375 12.76 -15.39 -12.93
N ALA A 376 11.98 -14.35 -12.62
CA ALA A 376 12.46 -13.11 -12.02
C ALA A 376 11.31 -12.37 -11.31
N GLY A 377 11.64 -11.28 -10.62
CA GLY A 377 10.68 -10.41 -9.96
C GLY A 377 10.21 -10.91 -8.60
N THR A 378 9.17 -10.28 -8.06
CA THR A 378 8.68 -10.55 -6.69
C THR A 378 8.12 -11.95 -6.54
N GLY A 379 7.38 -12.44 -7.53
CA GLY A 379 6.82 -13.79 -7.50
C GLY A 379 7.88 -14.89 -7.50
N PHE A 380 8.99 -14.69 -8.22
CA PHE A 380 10.17 -15.55 -8.10
C PHE A 380 10.75 -15.48 -6.69
N ALA A 381 11.02 -14.27 -6.20
CA ALA A 381 11.69 -14.10 -4.91
C ALA A 381 10.90 -14.68 -3.73
N ASP A 382 9.57 -14.56 -3.75
CA ASP A 382 8.70 -15.13 -2.73
C ASP A 382 8.49 -16.64 -2.92
N GLY A 383 8.43 -17.13 -4.16
CA GLY A 383 8.36 -18.55 -4.48
C GLY A 383 9.56 -19.34 -3.98
N GLU A 384 10.77 -18.88 -4.31
CA GLU A 384 12.02 -19.49 -3.83
C GLU A 384 12.10 -19.47 -2.30
N PHE A 385 11.81 -18.32 -1.71
CA PHE A 385 11.87 -18.17 -0.26
C PHE A 385 10.90 -19.12 0.44
N LEU A 386 9.64 -19.16 -0.01
CA LEU A 386 8.59 -19.96 0.63
C LEU A 386 8.86 -21.46 0.44
N ALA A 387 9.33 -21.88 -0.74
CA ALA A 387 9.73 -23.26 -0.99
C ALA A 387 10.90 -23.69 -0.08
N GLY A 388 11.96 -22.88 0.00
CA GLY A 388 13.12 -23.15 0.85
C GLY A 388 12.77 -23.15 2.34
N TRP A 389 11.92 -22.23 2.79
CA TRP A 389 11.49 -22.16 4.18
C TRP A 389 10.63 -23.37 4.57
N ILE A 390 9.69 -23.80 3.70
CA ILE A 390 8.90 -25.01 3.95
C ILE A 390 9.82 -26.25 3.99
N ALA A 391 10.75 -26.37 3.04
CA ALA A 391 11.72 -27.47 3.00
C ALA A 391 12.55 -27.54 4.28
N LEU A 392 13.09 -26.40 4.73
CA LEU A 392 13.94 -26.36 5.92
C LEU A 392 13.17 -26.62 7.21
N ARG A 393 12.00 -26.00 7.37
CA ARG A 393 11.32 -25.89 8.68
C ARG A 393 10.24 -26.92 8.91
N PHE A 394 9.65 -27.46 7.84
CA PHE A 394 8.55 -28.42 7.96
C PHE A 394 8.90 -29.79 7.36
N LEU A 395 9.75 -29.86 6.33
CA LEU A 395 10.20 -31.13 5.75
C LEU A 395 11.55 -31.63 6.30
N ASN A 396 12.25 -30.80 7.08
CA ASN A 396 13.61 -31.09 7.56
C ASN A 396 14.59 -31.44 6.42
N ASP A 397 14.38 -30.85 5.24
CA ASP A 397 15.18 -31.05 4.02
C ASP A 397 16.09 -29.84 3.80
N ALA A 398 17.18 -29.79 4.58
CA ALA A 398 18.18 -28.74 4.50
C ALA A 398 18.90 -28.66 3.13
N PRO A 399 19.25 -29.77 2.45
CA PRO A 399 19.83 -29.71 1.10
C PRO A 399 18.94 -28.98 0.10
N THR A 400 17.65 -29.33 0.02
CA THR A 400 16.71 -28.67 -0.90
C THR A 400 16.50 -27.21 -0.54
N ALA A 401 16.37 -26.91 0.75
CA ALA A 401 16.23 -25.54 1.21
C ALA A 401 17.42 -24.65 0.85
N TYR A 402 18.64 -25.18 1.00
CA TYR A 402 19.87 -24.48 0.68
C TYR A 402 19.91 -24.03 -0.79
N GLU A 403 19.55 -24.91 -1.72
CA GLU A 403 19.51 -24.58 -3.15
C GLU A 403 18.48 -23.50 -3.48
N HIS A 404 17.29 -23.55 -2.85
CA HIS A 404 16.28 -22.50 -3.00
C HIS A 404 16.79 -21.13 -2.54
N PHE A 405 17.39 -21.05 -1.35
CA PHE A 405 17.90 -19.78 -0.82
C PHE A 405 19.11 -19.25 -1.60
N LYS A 406 19.98 -20.14 -2.07
CA LYS A 406 21.09 -19.79 -2.95
C LYS A 406 20.59 -19.24 -4.29
N ARG A 407 19.67 -19.94 -4.95
CA ARG A 407 19.04 -19.50 -6.20
C ARG A 407 18.32 -18.16 -6.01
N LEU A 408 17.64 -17.97 -4.89
CA LEU A 408 17.06 -16.68 -4.51
C LEU A 408 18.13 -15.59 -4.46
N HIS A 409 19.24 -15.82 -3.74
CA HIS A 409 20.32 -14.84 -3.59
C HIS A 409 20.94 -14.46 -4.94
N GLU A 410 21.13 -15.41 -5.84
CA GLU A 410 21.75 -15.20 -7.15
C GLU A 410 20.88 -14.38 -8.12
N ASN A 411 19.56 -14.31 -7.90
CA ASN A 411 18.60 -13.76 -8.85
C ASN A 411 17.80 -12.56 -8.29
N VAL A 412 18.22 -11.99 -7.15
CA VAL A 412 17.63 -10.78 -6.57
C VAL A 412 18.69 -9.70 -6.38
N ALA A 413 18.26 -8.43 -6.40
CA ALA A 413 19.17 -7.28 -6.26
C ALA A 413 18.85 -6.38 -5.06
N SER A 414 17.64 -6.46 -4.49
CA SER A 414 17.28 -5.57 -3.38
C SER A 414 18.00 -5.98 -2.09
N ALA A 415 18.45 -5.00 -1.29
CA ALA A 415 19.12 -5.26 0.00
C ALA A 415 18.30 -6.16 0.93
N ILE A 416 16.97 -5.97 0.96
CA ILE A 416 16.04 -6.78 1.75
C ILE A 416 16.04 -8.24 1.27
N SER A 417 15.93 -8.47 -0.05
CA SER A 417 15.91 -9.82 -0.60
C SER A 417 17.27 -10.50 -0.48
N LEU A 418 18.37 -9.79 -0.74
CA LEU A 418 19.74 -10.30 -0.62
C LEU A 418 20.05 -10.72 0.82
N SER A 419 19.75 -9.87 1.80
CA SER A 419 19.95 -10.19 3.21
C SER A 419 19.05 -11.34 3.69
N ARG A 420 17.78 -11.40 3.25
CA ARG A 420 16.88 -12.55 3.52
C ARG A 420 17.49 -13.84 3.00
N ALA A 421 17.87 -13.87 1.72
CA ALA A 421 18.43 -15.03 1.08
C ALA A 421 19.72 -15.48 1.76
N ALA A 422 20.63 -14.55 2.04
CA ALA A 422 21.89 -14.82 2.73
C ALA A 422 21.67 -15.39 4.14
N TYR A 423 20.79 -14.80 4.93
CA TYR A 423 20.47 -15.30 6.27
C TYR A 423 19.93 -16.74 6.22
N TRP A 424 18.98 -17.02 5.34
CA TRP A 424 18.36 -18.34 5.25
C TRP A 424 19.26 -19.39 4.59
N SER A 425 20.13 -19.01 3.65
CA SER A 425 21.23 -19.88 3.19
C SER A 425 22.18 -20.24 4.32
N GLY A 426 22.51 -19.28 5.19
CA GLY A 426 23.30 -19.51 6.40
C GLY A 426 22.63 -20.50 7.36
N ARG A 427 21.32 -20.36 7.60
CA ARG A 427 20.52 -21.30 8.41
C ARG A 427 20.45 -22.70 7.82
N ALA A 428 20.28 -22.82 6.50
CA ALA A 428 20.28 -24.12 5.83
C ALA A 428 21.68 -24.77 5.88
N ALA A 429 22.75 -23.99 5.72
CA ALA A 429 24.11 -24.49 5.89
C ALA A 429 24.42 -24.95 7.32
N GLU A 430 23.89 -24.29 8.37
CA GLU A 430 23.98 -24.78 9.76
C GLU A 430 23.33 -26.15 9.90
N ALA A 431 22.11 -26.32 9.36
CA ALA A 431 21.38 -27.59 9.43
C ALA A 431 22.10 -28.72 8.67
N LEU A 432 22.96 -28.38 7.71
CA LEU A 432 23.84 -29.31 7.00
C LEU A 432 25.18 -29.58 7.71
N GLY A 433 25.43 -28.95 8.87
CA GLY A 433 26.71 -29.02 9.58
C GLY A 433 27.86 -28.23 8.92
N ARG A 434 27.55 -27.38 7.92
CA ARG A 434 28.54 -26.63 7.13
C ARG A 434 28.83 -25.26 7.75
N MET A 435 29.45 -25.26 8.94
CA MET A 435 29.60 -24.05 9.75
C MET A 435 30.43 -22.93 9.10
N VAL A 436 31.45 -23.27 8.31
CA VAL A 436 32.27 -22.27 7.59
C VAL A 436 31.43 -21.57 6.51
N GLU A 437 30.71 -22.34 5.71
CA GLU A 437 29.81 -21.83 4.67
C GLU A 437 28.68 -21.00 5.28
N SER A 438 28.13 -21.46 6.41
CA SER A 438 27.11 -20.71 7.15
C SER A 438 27.59 -19.31 7.56
N LYS A 439 28.82 -19.21 8.13
CA LYS A 439 29.42 -17.92 8.49
C LYS A 439 29.66 -17.03 7.28
N ASP A 440 30.10 -17.58 6.14
CA ASP A 440 30.23 -16.80 4.89
C ASP A 440 28.88 -16.21 4.46
N TRP A 441 27.82 -17.00 4.49
CA TRP A 441 26.48 -16.54 4.18
C TRP A 441 25.99 -15.43 5.12
N TYR A 442 26.19 -15.58 6.42
CA TYR A 442 25.86 -14.51 7.36
C TYR A 442 26.69 -13.25 7.12
N GLY A 443 27.97 -13.39 6.76
CA GLY A 443 28.84 -12.25 6.42
C GLY A 443 28.38 -11.49 5.17
N ARG A 444 27.71 -12.17 4.22
CA ARG A 444 27.05 -11.51 3.09
C ARG A 444 25.79 -10.75 3.52
N GLY A 445 25.02 -11.32 4.45
CA GLY A 445 23.80 -10.71 4.98
C GLY A 445 24.08 -9.46 5.82
N GLU A 446 25.06 -9.52 6.72
CA GLU A 446 25.41 -8.44 7.67
C GLU A 446 25.76 -7.11 6.98
N ARG A 447 26.28 -7.15 5.75
CA ARG A 447 26.58 -5.94 4.94
C ARG A 447 25.37 -5.01 4.79
N TRP A 448 24.17 -5.53 5.00
CA TRP A 448 22.91 -4.80 4.94
C TRP A 448 22.38 -4.49 6.36
N GLY A 449 23.16 -3.81 7.20
CA GLY A 449 22.85 -3.59 8.62
C GLY A 449 21.56 -2.80 8.93
N THR A 450 20.89 -2.21 7.94
CA THR A 450 19.57 -1.57 8.10
C THR A 450 18.39 -2.49 7.78
N THR A 451 18.61 -3.72 7.31
CA THR A 451 17.53 -4.67 6.98
C THR A 451 17.35 -5.71 8.08
N PHE A 452 16.11 -6.18 8.26
CA PHE A 452 15.75 -7.17 9.29
C PHE A 452 16.66 -8.42 9.27
N TYR A 453 16.84 -9.04 8.10
CA TYR A 453 17.67 -10.23 7.97
C TYR A 453 19.18 -9.93 7.97
N GLY A 454 19.60 -8.73 7.57
CA GLY A 454 21.00 -8.32 7.69
C GLY A 454 21.41 -8.17 9.16
N GLN A 455 20.49 -7.64 9.97
CA GLN A 455 20.67 -7.54 11.40
C GLN A 455 20.71 -8.91 12.09
N LEU A 456 19.82 -9.83 11.69
CA LEU A 456 19.84 -11.22 12.15
C LEU A 456 21.13 -11.97 11.75
N ALA A 457 21.66 -11.71 10.56
CA ALA A 457 22.92 -12.29 10.10
C ALA A 457 24.10 -11.80 10.95
N ALA A 458 24.16 -10.49 11.27
CA ALA A 458 25.15 -9.95 12.21
C ALA A 458 25.05 -10.63 13.59
N ALA A 459 23.83 -10.77 14.12
CA ALA A 459 23.61 -11.44 15.40
C ALA A 459 24.11 -12.90 15.39
N LYS A 460 23.95 -13.62 14.27
CA LYS A 460 24.49 -14.98 14.09
C LYS A 460 26.02 -15.04 14.08
N LEU A 461 26.68 -13.94 13.72
CA LEU A 461 28.13 -13.78 13.79
C LEU A 461 28.61 -13.26 15.15
N GLY A 462 27.69 -12.95 16.07
CA GLY A 462 28.02 -12.33 17.36
C GLY A 462 28.45 -10.87 17.23
N SER A 463 28.08 -10.19 16.14
CA SER A 463 28.40 -8.79 15.88
C SER A 463 27.17 -7.88 15.98
N VAL A 464 27.44 -6.58 16.09
CA VAL A 464 26.42 -5.53 16.04
C VAL A 464 26.35 -5.02 14.60
N PRO A 465 25.18 -4.96 13.97
CA PRO A 465 25.06 -4.53 12.58
C PRO A 465 25.56 -3.10 12.40
N ALA A 466 26.61 -2.93 11.59
CA ALA A 466 27.15 -1.62 11.25
C ALA A 466 26.15 -0.83 10.38
N LEU A 467 25.96 0.45 10.71
CA LEU A 467 25.16 1.35 9.90
C LEU A 467 26.07 2.13 8.93
N PRO A 468 25.72 2.21 7.63
CA PRO A 468 26.50 3.00 6.69
C PRO A 468 26.36 4.50 7.00
N SER A 469 27.42 5.24 6.71
CA SER A 469 27.38 6.71 6.75
C SER A 469 26.79 7.26 5.45
N ASP A 470 26.00 8.32 5.55
CA ASP A 470 25.48 9.01 4.38
C ASP A 470 26.64 9.63 3.56
N PRO A 471 26.60 9.54 2.22
CA PRO A 471 27.59 10.17 1.35
C PRO A 471 27.75 11.67 1.65
N ARG A 472 29.00 12.13 1.78
CA ARG A 472 29.32 13.55 1.98
C ARG A 472 29.67 14.19 0.63
N PRO A 473 28.85 15.11 0.10
CA PRO A 473 29.11 15.73 -1.20
C PRO A 473 30.26 16.75 -1.11
N THR A 474 31.04 16.85 -2.17
CA THR A 474 32.08 17.86 -2.36
C THR A 474 31.48 19.22 -2.70
N ALA A 475 32.27 20.30 -2.55
CA ALA A 475 31.82 21.64 -2.92
C ALA A 475 31.46 21.78 -4.42
N ALA A 476 32.11 21.00 -5.29
CA ALA A 476 31.80 20.99 -6.72
C ALA A 476 30.44 20.33 -6.99
N GLU A 477 30.19 19.15 -6.41
CA GLU A 477 28.91 18.44 -6.53
C GLU A 477 27.75 19.27 -5.96
N ILE A 478 27.96 19.98 -4.85
CA ILE A 478 26.94 20.88 -4.29
C ILE A 478 26.60 22.01 -5.27
N ARG A 479 27.60 22.61 -5.95
CA ARG A 479 27.34 23.67 -6.93
C ARG A 479 26.57 23.14 -8.14
N GLU A 480 26.97 21.99 -8.66
CA GLU A 480 26.30 21.34 -9.80
C GLU A 480 24.87 20.96 -9.45
N PHE A 481 24.65 20.33 -8.30
CA PHE A 481 23.32 19.98 -7.81
C PHE A 481 22.42 21.21 -7.69
N ASN A 482 22.93 22.30 -7.12
CA ASN A 482 22.18 23.55 -6.97
C ASN A 482 21.88 24.26 -8.30
N ALA A 483 22.63 23.97 -9.36
CA ALA A 483 22.38 24.52 -10.69
C ALA A 483 21.19 23.84 -11.40
N LYS A 484 20.86 22.59 -11.03
CA LYS A 484 19.74 21.83 -11.64
C LYS A 484 18.42 22.59 -11.50
N GLU A 485 17.65 22.64 -12.59
CA GLU A 485 16.39 23.39 -12.63
C GLU A 485 15.39 22.89 -11.57
N LEU A 486 15.21 21.57 -11.45
CA LEU A 486 14.27 20.98 -10.49
C LEU A 486 14.66 21.29 -9.03
N VAL A 487 15.96 21.39 -8.71
CA VAL A 487 16.42 21.83 -7.37
C VAL A 487 16.02 23.27 -7.11
N ARG A 488 16.19 24.16 -8.11
CA ARG A 488 15.74 25.54 -8.02
C ARG A 488 14.22 25.64 -7.89
N VAL A 489 13.45 24.81 -8.61
CA VAL A 489 11.99 24.70 -8.48
C VAL A 489 11.58 24.31 -7.06
N VAL A 490 12.22 23.29 -6.47
CA VAL A 490 11.96 22.87 -5.08
C VAL A 490 12.21 24.01 -4.10
N LYS A 491 13.31 24.76 -4.25
CA LYS A 491 13.61 25.94 -3.42
C LYS A 491 12.62 27.09 -3.63
N VAL A 492 12.15 27.32 -4.85
CA VAL A 492 11.10 28.30 -5.17
C VAL A 492 9.81 27.94 -4.45
N LEU A 493 9.34 26.70 -4.60
CA LEU A 493 8.14 26.19 -3.96
C LEU A 493 8.19 26.34 -2.44
N GLY A 494 9.33 26.00 -1.82
CA GLY A 494 9.52 26.14 -0.38
C GLY A 494 9.48 27.59 0.11
N ARG A 495 10.13 28.52 -0.60
CA ARG A 495 10.06 29.97 -0.27
C ARG A 495 8.63 30.51 -0.31
N HIS A 496 7.79 29.99 -1.20
CA HIS A 496 6.38 30.36 -1.33
C HIS A 496 5.43 29.52 -0.46
N ARG A 497 5.96 28.64 0.41
CA ARG A 497 5.17 27.74 1.27
C ARG A 497 4.21 26.82 0.51
N LEU A 498 4.52 26.50 -0.74
CA LEU A 498 3.77 25.56 -1.57
C LEU A 498 4.24 24.12 -1.32
N THR A 499 4.30 23.73 -0.04
CA THR A 499 4.97 22.50 0.40
C THR A 499 4.32 21.23 -0.16
N ASP A 500 3.02 21.27 -0.46
CA ASP A 500 2.27 20.13 -0.98
C ASP A 500 2.68 19.78 -2.43
N GLN A 501 3.26 20.75 -3.15
CA GLN A 501 3.73 20.56 -4.52
C GLN A 501 5.19 20.09 -4.60
N LEU A 502 5.89 19.93 -3.48
CA LEU A 502 7.31 19.56 -3.47
C LEU A 502 7.55 18.11 -3.91
N GLN A 503 6.67 17.18 -3.49
CA GLN A 503 6.88 15.75 -3.66
C GLN A 503 7.11 15.32 -5.12
N PRO A 504 6.30 15.75 -6.10
CA PRO A 504 6.54 15.38 -7.49
C PRO A 504 7.94 15.73 -8.00
N PHE A 505 8.44 16.94 -7.67
CA PHE A 505 9.74 17.41 -8.14
C PHE A 505 10.90 16.70 -7.43
N ILE A 506 10.75 16.43 -6.12
CA ILE A 506 11.76 15.67 -5.37
C ILE A 506 11.81 14.21 -5.86
N TYR A 507 10.67 13.61 -6.22
CA TYR A 507 10.65 12.26 -6.78
C TYR A 507 11.25 12.20 -8.18
N ALA A 508 11.00 13.22 -9.02
CA ALA A 508 11.68 13.34 -10.31
C ALA A 508 13.19 13.47 -10.14
N LEU A 509 13.67 14.32 -9.22
CA LEU A 509 15.10 14.40 -8.88
C LEU A 509 15.66 13.04 -8.46
N SER A 510 14.94 12.30 -7.61
CA SER A 510 15.35 10.95 -7.19
C SER A 510 15.38 9.96 -8.35
N ASP A 511 14.52 10.11 -9.35
CA ASP A 511 14.47 9.23 -10.53
C ASP A 511 15.62 9.44 -11.49
N HIS A 512 16.22 10.63 -11.47
CA HIS A 512 17.33 11.04 -12.33
C HIS A 512 18.67 11.19 -11.60
N ALA A 513 18.76 10.76 -10.33
CA ALA A 513 19.97 10.91 -9.53
C ALA A 513 21.14 10.07 -10.07
N GLN A 514 22.26 10.72 -10.36
CA GLN A 514 23.40 10.09 -11.03
C GLN A 514 24.48 9.58 -10.07
N SER A 515 24.56 10.12 -8.85
CA SER A 515 25.57 9.74 -7.85
C SER A 515 24.99 9.52 -6.45
N ASN A 516 25.72 8.83 -5.59
CA ASN A 516 25.34 8.64 -4.18
C ASN A 516 25.34 9.96 -3.41
N ALA A 517 26.25 10.88 -3.76
CA ALA A 517 26.28 12.24 -3.22
C ALA A 517 25.00 13.02 -3.58
N GLU A 518 24.56 12.93 -4.84
CA GLU A 518 23.30 13.55 -5.27
C GLU A 518 22.10 12.97 -4.51
N ARG A 519 22.04 11.64 -4.34
CA ARG A 519 20.99 10.97 -3.58
C ARG A 519 20.87 11.51 -2.15
N ALA A 520 22.00 11.67 -1.46
CA ALA A 520 22.05 12.28 -0.13
C ALA A 520 21.57 13.73 -0.14
N MET A 521 22.00 14.54 -1.13
CA MET A 521 21.58 15.93 -1.27
C MET A 521 20.08 16.08 -1.57
N ILE A 522 19.44 15.14 -2.28
CA ILE A 522 17.98 15.16 -2.53
C ILE A 522 17.20 14.93 -1.23
N ALA A 523 17.60 13.95 -0.42
CA ALA A 523 16.99 13.73 0.89
C ALA A 523 17.19 14.94 1.81
N GLN A 524 18.39 15.53 1.80
CA GLN A 524 18.67 16.77 2.54
C GLN A 524 17.80 17.95 2.06
N LEU A 525 17.67 18.14 0.75
CA LEU A 525 16.84 19.19 0.17
C LEU A 525 15.39 19.10 0.65
N ALA A 526 14.82 17.90 0.70
CA ALA A 526 13.47 17.68 1.23
C ALA A 526 13.36 18.10 2.71
N ARG A 527 14.34 17.74 3.54
CA ARG A 527 14.39 18.14 4.96
C ARG A 527 14.52 19.64 5.14
N GLU A 528 15.37 20.30 4.34
CA GLU A 528 15.54 21.75 4.35
C GLU A 528 14.26 22.51 4.00
N GLN A 529 13.37 21.90 3.21
CA GLN A 529 12.04 22.45 2.91
C GLN A 529 10.97 22.09 3.95
N GLY A 530 11.35 21.50 5.09
CA GLY A 530 10.40 21.08 6.14
C GLY A 530 9.58 19.84 5.79
N ARG A 531 10.00 19.06 4.78
CA ARG A 531 9.33 17.82 4.35
C ARG A 531 10.21 16.60 4.63
N GLY A 532 10.42 16.34 5.92
CA GLY A 532 11.15 15.16 6.40
C GLY A 532 10.52 13.84 5.96
N ASP A 533 9.20 13.83 5.79
CA ASP A 533 8.42 12.72 5.27
C ASP A 533 8.83 12.32 3.84
N ILE A 534 9.02 13.32 2.97
CA ILE A 534 9.51 13.09 1.61
C ILE A 534 10.96 12.57 1.65
N ALA A 535 11.79 13.08 2.57
CA ALA A 535 13.16 12.61 2.73
C ALA A 535 13.22 11.11 3.09
N VAL A 536 12.36 10.67 4.02
CA VAL A 536 12.21 9.25 4.38
C VAL A 536 11.76 8.42 3.19
N ALA A 537 10.74 8.87 2.46
CA ALA A 537 10.23 8.17 1.29
C ALA A 537 11.28 8.03 0.17
N VAL A 538 12.06 9.08 -0.08
CA VAL A 538 13.17 9.07 -1.04
C VAL A 538 14.29 8.13 -0.60
N ALA A 539 14.72 8.19 0.66
CA ALA A 539 15.73 7.28 1.20
C ALA A 539 15.30 5.81 1.07
N ARG A 540 14.03 5.49 1.33
CA ARG A 540 13.45 4.15 1.11
C ARG A 540 13.53 3.74 -0.36
N ARG A 541 13.16 4.62 -1.28
CA ARG A 541 13.20 4.36 -2.73
C ARG A 541 14.62 4.07 -3.22
N MET A 542 15.60 4.83 -2.74
CA MET A 542 17.03 4.64 -3.07
C MET A 542 17.56 3.32 -2.52
N ALA A 543 17.23 2.98 -1.27
CA ALA A 543 17.62 1.69 -0.70
C ALA A 543 17.02 0.51 -1.48
N GLN A 544 15.76 0.62 -1.93
CA GLN A 544 15.07 -0.43 -2.67
C GLN A 544 15.59 -0.60 -4.11
N ARG A 545 15.87 0.50 -4.81
CA ARG A 545 16.25 0.49 -6.24
C ARG A 545 17.74 0.40 -6.48
N ASP A 546 18.51 1.12 -5.68
CA ASP A 546 19.94 1.38 -5.94
C ASP A 546 20.84 0.75 -4.87
N GLY A 547 20.26 0.17 -3.80
CA GLY A 547 21.02 -0.38 -2.68
C GLY A 547 21.65 0.67 -1.76
N VAL A 548 21.35 1.96 -1.97
CA VAL A 548 21.94 3.08 -1.23
C VAL A 548 21.16 3.34 0.05
N GLN A 549 21.81 3.12 1.19
CA GLN A 549 21.20 3.30 2.52
C GLN A 549 21.56 4.68 3.09
N LEU A 550 20.57 5.58 3.13
CA LEU A 550 20.70 6.91 3.74
C LEU A 550 20.17 6.87 5.17
N VAL A 551 21.04 6.63 6.14
CA VAL A 551 20.72 6.55 7.56
C VAL A 551 20.35 7.92 8.10
N GLU A 552 21.16 8.97 7.87
CA GLU A 552 20.91 10.32 8.36
C GLU A 552 19.65 10.92 7.70
N GLY A 553 19.53 10.75 6.38
CA GLY A 553 18.41 11.25 5.58
C GLY A 553 17.09 10.48 5.78
N GLY A 554 17.15 9.18 6.07
CA GLY A 554 15.98 8.29 6.07
C GLY A 554 15.39 7.93 7.44
N TYR A 555 15.97 8.41 8.55
CA TYR A 555 15.55 8.05 9.92
C TYR A 555 15.41 9.28 10.85
N PRO A 556 14.52 10.24 10.56
CA PRO A 556 14.36 11.44 11.39
C PRO A 556 13.90 11.08 12.81
N PHE A 557 14.17 11.96 13.77
CA PHE A 557 13.72 11.79 15.16
C PHE A 557 12.98 13.03 15.67
N LEU A 558 12.03 12.77 16.56
CA LEU A 558 11.33 13.74 17.38
C LEU A 558 12.06 13.89 18.72
N PRO A 559 11.92 15.02 19.42
CA PRO A 559 12.51 15.23 20.73
C PRO A 559 11.72 14.46 21.80
N LEU A 560 11.88 13.14 21.83
CA LEU A 560 11.37 12.25 22.90
C LEU A 560 12.46 12.03 23.96
N SER A 561 12.06 11.87 25.22
CA SER A 561 13.01 11.62 26.31
C SER A 561 13.41 10.14 26.32
N VAL A 562 14.70 9.86 26.51
CA VAL A 562 15.26 8.49 26.46
C VAL A 562 14.68 7.58 27.57
N ALA A 563 14.19 8.16 28.67
CA ALA A 563 13.61 7.42 29.80
C ALA A 563 12.12 7.06 29.61
N GLU A 564 11.54 7.42 28.46
CA GLU A 564 10.12 7.21 28.20
C GLU A 564 9.78 5.75 27.83
N THR A 565 8.60 5.30 28.27
CA THR A 565 7.99 4.04 27.84
C THR A 565 6.78 4.31 26.93
N PRO A 566 6.55 3.49 25.89
CA PRO A 566 7.50 2.54 25.26
C PRO A 566 8.80 3.22 24.79
N GLU A 567 9.89 2.45 24.62
CA GLU A 567 11.20 3.03 24.31
C GLU A 567 11.16 3.95 23.07
N PRO A 568 11.87 5.09 23.06
CA PRO A 568 11.79 6.03 21.95
C PRO A 568 12.16 5.41 20.60
N ALA A 569 13.11 4.48 20.55
CA ALA A 569 13.50 3.86 19.28
C ALA A 569 12.33 3.07 18.64
N LEU A 570 11.51 2.39 19.45
CA LEU A 570 10.31 1.71 18.98
C LEU A 570 9.25 2.69 18.46
N VAL A 571 9.01 3.78 19.20
CA VAL A 571 8.07 4.83 18.80
C VAL A 571 8.47 5.44 17.45
N HIS A 572 9.75 5.79 17.29
CA HIS A 572 10.25 6.34 16.03
C HIS A 572 10.18 5.34 14.87
N ALA A 573 10.54 4.08 15.11
CA ALA A 573 10.45 3.03 14.10
C ALA A 573 9.01 2.80 13.62
N LEU A 574 8.05 2.83 14.55
CA LEU A 574 6.63 2.74 14.24
C LEU A 574 6.16 3.98 13.45
N ILE A 575 6.45 5.20 13.89
CA ILE A 575 6.11 6.44 13.15
C ILE A 575 6.66 6.41 11.73
N ARG A 576 7.92 5.98 11.58
CA ARG A 576 8.56 5.83 10.26
C ARG A 576 7.76 4.90 9.36
N GLN A 577 7.25 3.81 9.91
CA GLN A 577 6.49 2.83 9.16
C GLN A 577 5.06 3.31 8.86
N GLU A 578 4.40 3.96 9.81
CA GLU A 578 3.02 4.42 9.69
C GLU A 578 2.85 5.60 8.74
N SER A 579 3.70 6.62 8.87
CA SER A 579 3.49 7.91 8.20
C SER A 579 4.70 8.42 7.42
N ASN A 580 5.84 7.72 7.48
CA ASN A 580 7.14 8.30 7.10
C ASN A 580 7.49 9.59 7.87
N PHE A 581 6.86 9.89 9.00
CA PHE A 581 6.87 11.19 9.69
C PHE A 581 6.04 12.31 9.03
N ASP A 582 5.06 11.97 8.19
CA ASP A 582 4.06 12.95 7.75
C ASP A 582 3.03 13.19 8.87
N GLU A 583 3.16 14.35 9.52
CA GLU A 583 2.25 14.82 10.58
C GLU A 583 0.80 14.95 10.11
N ARG A 584 0.56 15.10 8.80
CA ARG A 584 -0.75 15.30 8.18
C ARG A 584 -1.27 14.05 7.47
N ALA A 585 -0.60 12.90 7.64
CA ALA A 585 -0.96 11.67 6.96
C ALA A 585 -2.42 11.26 7.23
N VAL A 586 -3.14 10.93 6.16
CA VAL A 586 -4.49 10.36 6.21
C VAL A 586 -4.50 9.10 5.37
N SER A 587 -4.71 7.94 5.99
CA SER A 587 -4.85 6.69 5.22
C SER A 587 -6.21 6.64 4.54
N ARG A 588 -6.33 5.77 3.54
CA ARG A 588 -7.60 5.46 2.89
C ARG A 588 -8.64 4.88 3.86
N ALA A 589 -8.20 4.17 4.89
CA ALA A 589 -9.07 3.62 5.94
C ALA A 589 -9.48 4.68 6.98
N GLY A 590 -8.90 5.89 6.92
CA GLY A 590 -9.19 6.99 7.84
C GLY A 590 -8.27 7.06 9.06
N ALA A 591 -7.11 6.40 9.03
CA ALA A 591 -6.08 6.54 10.06
C ALA A 591 -5.34 7.87 9.94
N LEU A 592 -4.95 8.49 11.07
CA LEU A 592 -4.56 9.90 11.13
C LEU A 592 -3.21 10.14 11.81
N GLY A 593 -2.40 11.01 11.20
CA GLY A 593 -1.17 11.59 11.75
C GLY A 593 0.01 10.64 11.84
N LEU A 594 1.00 11.01 12.66
CA LEU A 594 2.31 10.36 12.76
C LEU A 594 2.24 8.85 13.07
N MET A 595 1.39 8.46 14.01
CA MET A 595 1.21 7.07 14.46
C MET A 595 -0.03 6.40 13.86
N GLN A 596 -0.64 7.04 12.84
CA GLN A 596 -1.81 6.53 12.10
C GLN A 596 -2.91 5.97 13.00
N LEU A 597 -3.40 6.81 13.93
CA LEU A 597 -4.47 6.40 14.83
C LEU A 597 -5.83 6.42 14.13
N MET A 598 -6.59 5.34 14.29
CA MET A 598 -8.00 5.33 13.94
C MET A 598 -8.78 6.26 14.88
N PRO A 599 -9.76 7.06 14.40
CA PRO A 599 -10.54 7.95 15.25
C PRO A 599 -11.19 7.27 16.45
N ALA A 600 -11.68 6.04 16.29
CA ALA A 600 -12.26 5.23 17.36
C ALA A 600 -11.23 4.86 18.43
N THR A 601 -10.06 4.35 18.01
CA THR A 601 -8.95 4.03 18.92
C THR A 601 -8.46 5.27 19.66
N ALA A 602 -8.26 6.39 18.96
CA ALA A 602 -7.82 7.64 19.58
C ALA A 602 -8.83 8.17 20.62
N ARG A 603 -10.14 8.00 20.39
CA ARG A 603 -11.18 8.39 21.35
C ARG A 603 -11.12 7.53 22.61
N GLN A 604 -10.96 6.22 22.45
CA GLN A 604 -10.83 5.30 23.58
C GLN A 604 -9.59 5.64 24.42
N VAL A 605 -8.45 5.81 23.76
CA VAL A 605 -7.18 6.15 24.43
C VAL A 605 -7.23 7.51 25.10
N ALA A 606 -7.84 8.52 24.48
CA ALA A 606 -8.03 9.83 25.10
C ALA A 606 -8.88 9.75 26.38
N LYS A 607 -9.94 8.92 26.36
CA LYS A 607 -10.76 8.64 27.55
C LYS A 607 -9.94 7.95 28.64
N ASP A 608 -9.13 6.95 28.29
CA ASP A 608 -8.30 6.20 29.23
C ASP A 608 -7.23 7.10 29.89
N MET A 609 -6.65 8.03 29.11
CA MET A 609 -5.69 9.03 29.57
C MET A 609 -6.34 10.24 30.28
N ARG A 610 -7.67 10.34 30.30
CA ARG A 610 -8.43 11.49 30.82
C ARG A 610 -8.04 12.82 30.16
N VAL A 611 -7.87 12.81 28.84
CA VAL A 611 -7.62 14.02 28.01
C VAL A 611 -8.75 14.24 27.02
N ASP A 612 -8.98 15.50 26.62
CA ASP A 612 -10.04 15.83 25.68
C ASP A 612 -9.78 15.25 24.30
N TYR A 613 -10.74 14.49 23.78
CA TYR A 613 -10.70 13.97 22.43
C TYR A 613 -11.03 15.04 21.39
N ALA A 614 -10.07 15.36 20.51
CA ALA A 614 -10.31 16.18 19.33
C ALA A 614 -9.70 15.52 18.07
N VAL A 615 -10.56 15.10 17.14
CA VAL A 615 -10.13 14.40 15.91
C VAL A 615 -9.20 15.25 15.04
N GLN A 616 -9.44 16.56 14.96
CA GLN A 616 -8.61 17.47 14.15
C GLN A 616 -7.18 17.60 14.70
N ARG A 617 -6.99 17.45 16.03
CA ARG A 617 -5.65 17.49 16.65
C ARG A 617 -4.79 16.32 16.22
N LEU A 618 -5.37 15.21 15.76
CA LEU A 618 -4.61 14.05 15.29
C LEU A 618 -3.72 14.35 14.07
N THR A 619 -4.03 15.38 13.28
CA THR A 619 -3.25 15.81 12.10
C THR A 619 -2.71 17.24 12.19
N THR A 620 -3.01 17.96 13.27
CA THR A 620 -2.59 19.37 13.47
C THR A 620 -1.72 19.57 14.70
N ASP A 621 -1.70 18.60 15.62
CA ASP A 621 -0.88 18.60 16.83
C ASP A 621 -0.09 17.28 16.90
N PRO A 622 1.16 17.27 16.39
CA PRO A 622 2.01 16.08 16.37
C PRO A 622 2.25 15.48 17.76
N ARG A 623 2.33 16.33 18.80
CA ARG A 623 2.53 15.85 20.17
C ARG A 623 1.31 15.10 20.67
N TYR A 624 0.11 15.66 20.48
CA TYR A 624 -1.13 14.97 20.84
C TYR A 624 -1.28 13.62 20.13
N ASN A 625 -0.95 13.53 18.83
CA ASN A 625 -0.99 12.26 18.10
C ASN A 625 0.00 11.23 18.70
N VAL A 626 1.23 11.68 18.97
CA VAL A 626 2.29 10.81 19.52
C VAL A 626 1.97 10.38 20.95
N ASP A 627 1.43 11.25 21.79
CA ASP A 627 1.09 10.92 23.19
C ASP A 627 -0.01 9.84 23.24
N LEU A 628 -1.09 10.00 22.46
CA LEU A 628 -2.12 8.97 22.36
C LEU A 628 -1.57 7.68 21.75
N GLY A 629 -0.76 7.78 20.68
CA GLY A 629 -0.23 6.60 20.01
C GLY A 629 0.76 5.83 20.86
N ARG A 630 1.57 6.52 21.67
CA ARG A 630 2.46 5.90 22.66
C ARG A 630 1.68 5.19 23.75
N HIS A 631 0.61 5.79 24.26
CA HIS A 631 -0.24 5.14 25.24
C HIS A 631 -0.86 3.86 24.65
N TYR A 632 -1.43 3.94 23.44
CA TYR A 632 -1.98 2.76 22.76
C TYR A 632 -0.91 1.68 22.51
N LEU A 633 0.29 2.06 22.06
CA LEU A 633 1.41 1.15 21.89
C LEU A 633 1.80 0.47 23.21
N GLY A 634 1.78 1.21 24.32
CA GLY A 634 2.01 0.67 25.66
C GLY A 634 0.96 -0.37 26.06
N LEU A 635 -0.33 -0.11 25.78
CA LEU A 635 -1.41 -1.07 26.04
C LEU A 635 -1.20 -2.38 25.26
N VAL A 636 -0.91 -2.30 23.95
CA VAL A 636 -0.67 -3.52 23.16
C VAL A 636 0.64 -4.22 23.54
N LEU A 637 1.66 -3.50 24.00
CA LEU A 637 2.87 -4.15 24.55
C LEU A 637 2.54 -4.93 25.82
N ASN A 638 1.76 -4.34 26.73
CA ASN A 638 1.32 -5.01 27.96
C ASN A 638 0.47 -6.26 27.65
N ASP A 639 -0.47 -6.18 26.70
CA ASP A 639 -1.31 -7.30 26.27
C ASP A 639 -0.51 -8.51 25.75
N PHE A 640 0.74 -8.30 25.31
CA PHE A 640 1.60 -9.34 24.76
C PHE A 640 2.91 -9.50 25.54
N ASP A 641 2.93 -9.14 26.83
CA ASP A 641 4.05 -9.33 27.76
C ASP A 641 5.37 -8.71 27.27
N GLY A 642 5.28 -7.56 26.60
CA GLY A 642 6.42 -6.84 26.03
C GLY A 642 7.00 -7.46 24.76
N ALA A 643 6.35 -8.48 24.16
CA ALA A 643 6.85 -9.10 22.93
C ALA A 643 6.58 -8.22 21.69
N TYR A 644 7.64 -7.58 21.16
CA TYR A 644 7.51 -6.57 20.11
C TYR A 644 6.86 -7.11 18.84
N ALA A 645 7.24 -8.30 18.37
CA ALA A 645 6.67 -8.87 17.16
C ALA A 645 5.13 -9.02 17.24
N MET A 646 4.63 -9.49 18.39
CA MET A 646 3.20 -9.67 18.63
C MET A 646 2.50 -8.33 18.80
N ALA A 647 3.07 -7.41 19.59
CA ALA A 647 2.51 -6.08 19.80
C ALA A 647 2.42 -5.28 18.49
N LEU A 648 3.43 -5.36 17.63
CA LEU A 648 3.43 -4.74 16.31
C LEU A 648 2.42 -5.40 15.37
N GLY A 649 2.32 -6.74 15.40
CA GLY A 649 1.27 -7.47 14.71
C GLY A 649 -0.13 -7.03 15.16
N ALA A 650 -0.30 -6.76 16.47
CA ALA A 650 -1.57 -6.36 17.06
C ALA A 650 -1.90 -4.89 16.78
N TYR A 651 -0.89 -4.02 16.75
CA TYR A 651 -1.04 -2.62 16.34
C TYR A 651 -1.55 -2.53 14.90
N ASN A 652 -0.98 -3.32 14.00
CA ASN A 652 -1.35 -3.32 12.57
C ASN A 652 -2.62 -4.11 12.25
N ALA A 653 -2.77 -5.33 12.78
CA ALA A 653 -3.83 -6.26 12.39
C ALA A 653 -4.93 -6.44 13.45
N GLY A 654 -4.75 -5.87 14.64
CA GLY A 654 -5.65 -6.01 15.78
C GLY A 654 -5.25 -7.15 16.75
N PRO A 655 -5.36 -6.95 18.09
CA PRO A 655 -4.97 -7.95 19.08
C PRO A 655 -5.68 -9.31 18.95
N ALA A 656 -6.96 -9.30 18.55
CA ALA A 656 -7.76 -10.52 18.40
C ALA A 656 -7.17 -11.47 17.33
N ARG A 657 -6.64 -10.93 16.22
CA ARG A 657 -6.02 -11.72 15.17
C ARG A 657 -4.72 -12.35 15.64
N VAL A 658 -3.87 -11.57 16.31
CA VAL A 658 -2.61 -12.09 16.87
C VAL A 658 -2.87 -13.19 17.88
N ARG A 659 -3.85 -13.02 18.78
CA ARG A 659 -4.27 -14.10 19.70
C ARG A 659 -4.74 -15.36 18.97
N SER A 660 -5.44 -15.21 17.84
CA SER A 660 -5.80 -16.35 16.99
C SER A 660 -4.57 -17.03 16.41
N TRP A 661 -3.62 -16.27 15.87
CA TRP A 661 -2.38 -16.81 15.28
C TRP A 661 -1.48 -17.50 16.31
N LEU A 662 -1.43 -17.00 17.55
CA LEU A 662 -0.71 -17.67 18.65
C LEU A 662 -1.33 -19.03 18.98
N ARG A 663 -2.67 -19.15 18.98
CA ARG A 663 -3.34 -20.44 19.16
C ARG A 663 -3.13 -21.39 17.98
N GLU A 664 -3.10 -20.84 16.77
CA GLU A 664 -3.05 -21.61 15.53
C GLU A 664 -1.64 -22.11 15.19
N PHE A 665 -0.60 -21.29 15.41
CA PHE A 665 0.77 -21.56 15.00
C PHE A 665 1.74 -21.81 16.17
N GLY A 666 1.24 -21.75 17.40
CA GLY A 666 2.05 -21.79 18.62
C GLY A 666 2.44 -20.40 19.12
N ASP A 667 2.69 -20.29 20.42
CA ASP A 667 3.19 -19.07 21.04
C ASP A 667 4.72 -19.15 21.15
N PRO A 668 5.47 -18.36 20.36
CA PRO A 668 6.93 -18.40 20.44
C PRO A 668 7.42 -17.98 21.83
N ARG A 669 6.64 -17.20 22.60
CA ARG A 669 6.97 -16.80 23.98
C ARG A 669 7.13 -17.97 24.93
N ARG A 670 6.41 -19.05 24.64
CA ARG A 670 6.43 -20.30 25.40
C ARG A 670 7.43 -21.32 24.85
N GLY A 671 8.08 -21.00 23.73
CA GLY A 671 8.96 -21.91 23.00
C GLY A 671 8.22 -22.92 22.11
N ASP A 672 6.91 -22.74 21.91
CA ASP A 672 6.08 -23.64 21.09
C ASP A 672 6.49 -23.62 19.61
N VAL A 673 7.03 -22.49 19.15
CA VAL A 673 7.47 -22.24 17.76
C VAL A 673 8.64 -21.25 17.75
N ASP A 674 9.51 -21.32 16.73
CA ASP A 674 10.54 -20.30 16.51
C ASP A 674 9.90 -18.95 16.13
N LEU A 675 10.44 -17.85 16.65
CA LEU A 675 9.87 -16.52 16.39
C LEU A 675 9.84 -16.16 14.90
N LEU A 676 10.88 -16.49 14.14
CA LEU A 676 10.92 -16.19 12.71
C LEU A 676 9.91 -17.05 11.95
N ASP A 677 9.77 -18.32 12.35
CA ASP A 677 8.75 -19.18 11.76
C ASP A 677 7.33 -18.68 12.09
N TRP A 678 7.09 -18.16 13.30
CA TRP A 678 5.81 -17.53 13.64
C TRP A 678 5.55 -16.29 12.78
N ILE A 679 6.54 -15.40 12.64
CA ILE A 679 6.42 -14.21 11.78
C ILE A 679 6.11 -14.64 10.35
N GLU A 680 6.81 -15.65 9.81
CA GLU A 680 6.59 -16.12 8.44
C GLU A 680 5.25 -16.84 8.24
N GLN A 681 4.65 -17.40 9.30
CA GLN A 681 3.32 -18.00 9.26
C GLN A 681 2.17 -16.97 9.29
N VAL A 682 2.40 -15.74 9.80
CA VAL A 682 1.36 -14.70 9.86
C VAL A 682 0.70 -14.54 8.47
N PRO A 683 -0.63 -14.72 8.32
CA PRO A 683 -1.24 -14.87 7.00
C PRO A 683 -1.20 -13.60 6.13
N PHE A 684 -1.18 -12.43 6.76
CA PHE A 684 -1.20 -11.15 6.06
C PHE A 684 0.22 -10.72 5.70
N ALA A 685 0.51 -10.67 4.40
CA ALA A 685 1.81 -10.22 3.89
C ALA A 685 2.17 -8.81 4.36
N GLU A 686 1.17 -7.92 4.43
CA GLU A 686 1.32 -6.57 4.96
C GLU A 686 1.79 -6.60 6.42
N THR A 687 1.15 -7.39 7.28
CA THR A 687 1.50 -7.49 8.69
C THR A 687 2.86 -8.14 8.91
N ARG A 688 3.21 -9.19 8.15
CA ARG A 688 4.57 -9.78 8.17
C ARG A 688 5.63 -8.72 7.88
N ASN A 689 5.44 -8.01 6.78
CA ASN A 689 6.33 -6.95 6.35
C ASN A 689 6.37 -5.81 7.38
N TYR A 690 5.22 -5.43 7.95
CA TYR A 690 5.14 -4.39 8.98
C TYR A 690 6.00 -4.74 10.19
N ILE A 691 5.84 -5.96 10.74
CA ILE A 691 6.64 -6.43 11.88
C ILE A 691 8.14 -6.33 11.56
N GLN A 692 8.57 -6.86 10.42
CA GLN A 692 9.98 -6.84 10.01
C GLN A 692 10.51 -5.40 9.82
N ARG A 693 9.73 -4.52 9.17
CA ARG A 693 10.12 -3.13 8.87
C ARG A 693 10.20 -2.25 10.12
N VAL A 694 9.33 -2.48 11.11
CA VAL A 694 9.43 -1.75 12.37
C VAL A 694 10.61 -2.28 13.19
N LEU A 695 10.76 -3.61 13.32
CA LEU A 695 11.87 -4.19 14.09
C LEU A 695 13.25 -3.81 13.54
N GLU A 696 13.45 -3.81 12.22
CA GLU A 696 14.73 -3.35 11.65
C GLU A 696 14.98 -1.86 11.92
N GLY A 697 13.92 -1.05 11.96
CA GLY A 697 13.98 0.36 12.28
C GLY A 697 14.34 0.64 13.74
N VAL A 698 13.90 -0.22 14.68
CA VAL A 698 14.25 -0.11 16.10
C VAL A 698 15.76 -0.09 16.29
N HIS A 699 16.49 -1.03 15.68
CA HIS A 699 17.96 -1.06 15.75
C HIS A 699 18.58 0.23 15.23
N VAL A 700 18.14 0.69 14.05
CA VAL A 700 18.67 1.93 13.46
C VAL A 700 18.46 3.12 14.39
N TYR A 701 17.28 3.24 15.00
CA TYR A 701 17.00 4.31 15.95
C TYR A 701 17.77 4.18 17.26
N ARG A 702 17.99 2.97 17.79
CA ARG A 702 18.83 2.76 18.98
C ARG A 702 20.26 3.26 18.76
N VAL A 703 20.85 2.95 17.60
CA VAL A 703 22.18 3.46 17.24
C VAL A 703 22.17 4.98 17.07
N ARG A 704 21.15 5.52 16.38
CA ARG A 704 21.05 6.96 16.09
C ARG A 704 20.77 7.85 17.31
N LEU A 705 20.05 7.35 18.31
CA LEU A 705 19.68 8.10 19.52
C LEU A 705 20.76 8.06 20.62
N ASN A 706 21.97 7.55 20.32
CA ASN A 706 23.12 7.37 21.23
C ASN A 706 22.93 6.30 22.32
N ALA A 707 23.46 5.11 22.08
CA ALA A 707 24.00 4.28 23.16
C ALA A 707 25.44 3.83 22.86
N PRO A 708 26.47 4.69 22.98
CA PRO A 708 27.86 4.23 23.04
C PRO A 708 28.15 3.31 24.24
N THR A 709 27.18 3.10 25.15
CA THR A 709 27.43 2.44 26.45
C THR A 709 26.43 1.34 26.84
N GLN A 710 25.46 0.97 25.99
CA GLN A 710 24.49 -0.11 26.31
C GLN A 710 24.37 -1.23 25.29
N VAL A 711 25.11 -1.17 24.17
CA VAL A 711 25.12 -2.29 23.22
C VAL A 711 25.79 -3.54 23.85
N ALA A 712 26.61 -3.36 24.90
CA ALA A 712 27.30 -4.44 25.59
C ALA A 712 26.46 -5.16 26.67
N SER A 713 25.27 -4.68 27.05
CA SER A 713 24.53 -5.22 28.21
C SER A 713 23.08 -5.63 27.96
N ILE A 714 22.62 -5.74 26.72
CA ILE A 714 21.24 -6.16 26.42
C ILE A 714 21.24 -7.49 25.69
N VAL A 715 21.66 -8.53 26.40
CA VAL A 715 21.20 -9.90 26.15
C VAL A 715 20.95 -10.54 27.52
N ARG A 716 19.79 -10.28 28.12
CA ARG A 716 19.28 -11.20 29.14
C ARG A 716 18.60 -12.38 28.43
N PRO A 717 18.69 -13.61 28.96
CA PRO A 717 18.03 -14.78 28.37
C PRO A 717 16.50 -14.68 28.23
N SER A 718 15.87 -13.71 28.91
CA SER A 718 14.45 -13.32 28.78
C SER A 718 14.14 -12.43 27.57
N ASP A 719 15.16 -11.90 26.88
CA ASP A 719 15.04 -10.86 25.85
C ASP A 719 14.82 -11.41 24.43
N LYS A 720 14.28 -12.63 24.32
CA LYS A 720 14.13 -13.39 23.05
C LYS A 720 13.21 -12.73 22.01
N TRP A 721 12.55 -11.62 22.33
CA TRP A 721 11.50 -10.99 21.51
C TRP A 721 11.94 -9.72 20.79
N CYS A 722 13.19 -9.29 21.00
CA CYS A 722 13.83 -8.16 20.33
C CYS A 722 15.24 -8.59 19.88
N LEU A 723 15.58 -8.37 18.60
CA LEU A 723 16.83 -8.86 17.99
C LEU A 723 18.13 -8.42 18.71
N PHE A 724 18.07 -7.32 19.47
CA PHE A 724 19.15 -6.77 20.31
C PHE A 724 18.66 -6.46 21.73
N GLY A 725 17.75 -7.31 22.21
CA GLY A 725 17.04 -7.23 23.48
C GLY A 725 16.06 -6.08 23.64
N CYS A 726 15.12 -6.20 24.59
CA CYS A 726 14.05 -5.22 24.80
C CYS A 726 14.40 -4.31 25.98
N ALA A 727 14.05 -3.03 25.92
CA ALA A 727 14.09 -2.19 27.12
C ALA A 727 13.13 -2.78 28.17
N PRO A 728 13.52 -2.85 29.47
CA PRO A 728 12.60 -3.26 30.51
C PRO A 728 11.41 -2.29 30.50
N MET A 729 10.20 -2.83 30.59
CA MET A 729 9.04 -1.97 30.84
C MET A 729 9.27 -1.35 32.22
N GLY A 730 9.46 -0.03 32.27
CA GLY A 730 9.37 0.70 33.54
C GLY A 730 7.99 0.45 34.15
N GLU A 731 7.87 0.57 35.48
CA GLU A 731 6.58 0.59 36.15
C GLU A 731 5.78 1.79 35.60
N GLY A 732 5.05 1.55 34.50
CA GLY A 732 4.03 2.46 34.01
C GLY A 732 2.90 2.55 35.03
N PRO A 733 1.99 3.53 34.90
CA PRO A 733 0.86 3.64 35.83
C PRO A 733 0.18 2.27 35.92
N ALA A 734 -0.01 1.82 37.17
CA ALA A 734 -0.53 0.50 37.49
C ALA A 734 -1.73 0.15 36.59
N PRO A 735 -1.85 -1.09 36.11
CA PRO A 735 -3.00 -1.50 35.33
C PRO A 735 -4.25 -1.11 36.12
N VAL A 736 -5.12 -0.31 35.51
CA VAL A 736 -6.46 -0.12 36.06
C VAL A 736 -7.09 -1.51 36.00
N ALA A 737 -7.26 -2.15 37.15
CA ALA A 737 -7.93 -3.44 37.25
C ALA A 737 -9.31 -3.30 36.58
N GLY A 738 -9.50 -3.96 35.43
CA GLY A 738 -10.68 -3.83 34.58
C GLY A 738 -10.46 -3.21 33.19
N ALA A 739 -9.25 -2.71 32.87
CA ALA A 739 -8.88 -2.26 31.53
C ALA A 739 -8.43 -3.43 30.63
N HIS A 740 -9.26 -4.46 30.50
CA HIS A 740 -9.21 -5.20 29.25
C HIS A 740 -9.74 -4.25 28.18
N LEU A 741 -8.99 -4.08 27.08
CA LEU A 741 -9.51 -3.40 25.89
C LEU A 741 -10.84 -4.09 25.53
N LYS A 742 -11.97 -3.49 25.93
CA LYS A 742 -13.30 -3.97 25.55
C LYS A 742 -13.30 -4.01 24.03
N GLU A 743 -13.71 -5.15 23.51
CA GLU A 743 -13.76 -5.41 22.08
C GLU A 743 -14.47 -4.24 21.40
N LEU A 744 -13.70 -3.43 20.66
CA LEU A 744 -14.30 -2.61 19.63
C LEU A 744 -14.90 -3.62 18.64
N PRO A 745 -16.19 -3.54 18.33
CA PRO A 745 -16.74 -4.40 17.30
C PRO A 745 -15.87 -4.20 16.07
N ALA A 746 -15.24 -5.29 15.62
CA ALA A 746 -14.74 -5.31 14.27
C ALA A 746 -15.92 -4.86 13.41
N CYS A 747 -15.74 -3.84 12.57
CA CYS A 747 -16.66 -3.62 11.47
C CYS A 747 -16.58 -4.88 10.58
N GLN A 748 -17.35 -5.90 10.95
CA GLN A 748 -17.60 -7.05 10.13
C GLN A 748 -18.42 -6.53 8.95
N GLY A 749 -17.85 -6.68 7.76
CA GLY A 749 -18.59 -6.38 6.54
C GLY A 749 -19.75 -7.37 6.37
N GLY A 750 -20.96 -6.85 6.46
CA GLY A 750 -22.24 -7.45 6.07
C GLY A 750 -23.37 -6.55 6.55
N GLN A 751 -23.98 -5.79 5.63
CA GLN A 751 -24.99 -4.71 5.83
C GLN A 751 -26.11 -5.11 6.81
N ASP A 752 -26.57 -4.23 7.70
CA ASP A 752 -27.56 -3.20 7.38
C ASP A 752 -27.38 -1.83 8.08
N ASP A 753 -27.95 -0.82 7.42
CA ASP A 753 -28.14 0.56 7.88
C ASP A 753 -29.00 0.64 9.16
N GLU A 754 -28.42 1.15 10.26
CA GLU A 754 -29.03 2.10 11.21
C GLU A 754 -28.14 2.20 12.47
N CYS A 755 -27.22 3.17 12.50
CA CYS A 755 -26.69 3.66 13.77
C CYS A 755 -27.49 4.91 14.16
N ARG A 756 -28.68 4.73 14.74
CA ARG A 756 -29.41 5.81 15.41
C ARG A 756 -30.01 5.35 16.74
N THR A 757 -29.74 6.22 17.73
CA THR A 757 -30.51 6.59 18.94
C THR A 757 -30.75 5.47 19.94
N GLU A 758 -30.18 5.51 21.14
CA GLU A 758 -30.50 6.36 22.30
C GLU A 758 -30.95 5.36 23.37
N GLU A 759 -30.30 5.35 24.53
CA GLU A 759 -31.00 5.01 25.76
C GLU A 759 -30.27 5.65 26.95
N THR A 760 -30.93 6.67 27.46
CA THR A 760 -30.85 7.21 28.81
C THR A 760 -31.04 6.11 29.84
N LEU A 761 -30.16 6.02 30.85
CA LEU A 761 -30.51 5.43 32.14
C LEU A 761 -29.76 6.14 33.28
N SER A 762 -30.54 7.02 33.89
CA SER A 762 -30.61 7.43 35.29
C SER A 762 -29.54 6.94 36.27
N LEU A 763 -28.99 7.95 36.96
CA LEU A 763 -28.42 7.91 38.29
C LEU A 763 -29.20 6.99 39.25
N SER A 764 -28.47 6.12 39.94
CA SER A 764 -28.87 5.55 41.23
C SER A 764 -27.62 5.40 42.07
N LEU A 765 -27.48 6.28 43.07
CA LEU A 765 -26.51 6.17 44.14
C LEU A 765 -26.93 5.02 45.08
N PRO A 766 -25.99 4.24 45.62
CA PRO A 766 -26.18 3.65 46.93
C PRO A 766 -25.48 4.50 47.99
N GLU A 767 -26.24 4.68 49.08
CA GLU A 767 -25.90 5.40 50.29
C GLU A 767 -24.67 4.84 51.02
N SER A 768 -24.08 5.76 51.78
CA SER A 768 -23.10 5.62 52.84
C SER A 768 -23.36 4.50 53.84
N VAL A 769 -22.30 3.77 54.22
CA VAL A 769 -22.10 3.31 55.60
C VAL A 769 -20.64 3.52 56.02
N GLU A 770 -20.50 4.44 56.97
CA GLU A 770 -19.55 4.63 58.06
C GLU A 770 -18.22 3.84 58.14
N THR A 771 -17.15 4.65 58.18
CA THR A 771 -16.03 4.68 59.13
C THR A 771 -15.78 3.48 60.06
N GLU A 772 -14.57 2.91 59.97
CA GLU A 772 -13.74 2.65 61.15
C GLU A 772 -12.24 2.80 60.81
N GLN A 773 -11.53 3.51 61.69
CA GLN A 773 -10.12 3.88 61.63
C GLN A 773 -9.23 2.84 62.37
N PRO A 774 -7.88 2.94 62.29
CA PRO A 774 -6.97 1.82 62.35
C PRO A 774 -6.47 1.47 63.76
N ARG A 775 -5.95 0.25 63.95
CA ARG A 775 -5.03 -0.05 65.03
C ARG A 775 -3.70 -0.57 64.51
N GLU A 776 -2.68 0.24 64.80
CA GLU A 776 -1.28 -0.12 64.85
C GLU A 776 -1.04 -1.24 65.87
N SER A 777 -0.10 -2.14 65.58
CA SER A 777 0.76 -2.73 66.60
C SER A 777 2.13 -3.06 66.01
N ARG A 778 3.14 -2.31 66.45
CA ARG A 778 4.55 -2.62 66.30
C ARG A 778 4.93 -3.82 67.18
N GLY A 779 5.78 -4.69 66.64
CA GLY A 779 7.08 -5.02 67.27
C GLY A 779 7.16 -6.19 68.26
N ARG A 780 8.00 -7.16 67.84
CA ARG A 780 8.97 -7.99 68.60
C ARG A 780 8.44 -9.00 69.62
N GLU A 781 8.69 -10.28 69.32
CA GLU A 781 9.80 -11.07 69.88
C GLU A 781 10.43 -11.94 68.78
#